data_AF-A0A078JTJ8-F1
#
_entry.id   AF-A0A078JTJ8-F1
#
_cell.length_a   1.000
_cell.length_b   1.000
_cell.length_c   1.000
_cell.angle_alpha   90.00
_cell.angle_beta   90.00
_cell.angle_gamma   90.00
#
_symmetry.space_group_name_H-M   'P 1'
#
loop_
_entity.id
_entity.type
_entity.pdbx_description
1 polymer ?
#
loop_
_entity_poly.entity_id
_entity_poly.type
_entity_poly.pdbx_seq_one_letter_code
_entity_poly.pdbx_strand_id
1 'polypeptide(L)'
;MDYDPAHAMSRGGSMRRSINRSVSRASRNLEDIFSSSSRRTKSVNEDEEALKWAAIEKLPTYSRLRTSLMPALGEGDIYSNQILNKEVDVTKLDGDDRQKFIDMVFKVAEQDNERILTKLRNRINRVGIKLPTVEVKYEHLTVKADCYTGDRSLPSLLNSVRNMGESVLGMVGIQFAKKAQLTILKDVSGIIKPSRMTLLLGPPSSGKTTLLLALAGKLDKSLDISGDVTYNGYRLNEFVPIKTSAYISQNDLHVGIMTVKETLDFSARCQGIGTRYDLLNELARREKDAGIFPEADVDLFMKASAAQGVKSSIITDYTLKILGLDICKDTIVGDDMMRGISGGQKKRVTTGEMIVGPTKTLFMDEISTGLDSSTTFQIVKCLQQIVHLNEATVVISLLQPAPETFDLFDDIILLSEGQIVYQGPRDHILEFFESFGFKCPERKGTADFLQEVTSKKDQEQYWVDERRPYRYIPVHEFATKFKNFHVGTKLSNELSVPFEKSKGHKAALVFDKYSVKKSELLKSCWDKEWMLMKRNSFFYVFKTVQIIIIAAITSTVFLRTEMNTRNESDANMYVSALLFGMIVNMFNGLAEMAMTIQRLPVFYKQRDLLFHPPWTYTLPTFLLGIPISIFETTAWMGVTYYSIGFAPEADRFFKQFLVVFLIQQMAAGIFRLIASICRTMTIANTGGMLVLLVVFLTGGFLLPRREIPVWWRWAFWASPLSYAFSAISNTELLAPRWMNKMSSDNTTRLGTAVLNIWDVFDDKNWYWVGVGALLAFAVLFNCLFTLALTYLDPLGKPQAILPKEEDHDGSKSKYNFEIPMENMNTKKGMVLPFTPLALSFDDVKYFVDMPAVIF
;
A
#
# COMPACT_ATOMS: atom_id res chain seq x y z
N MET A 1 51.54 1.41 -29.75
CA MET A 1 52.75 1.97 -30.39
C MET A 1 53.01 3.28 -29.71
N ASP A 2 53.78 3.20 -28.65
CA ASP A 2 54.19 4.32 -27.79
C ASP A 2 55.28 5.14 -28.48
N TYR A 3 55.24 6.46 -28.34
CA TYR A 3 56.46 7.27 -28.33
C TYR A 3 56.23 8.61 -27.63
N ASP A 4 56.88 8.72 -26.47
CA ASP A 4 57.33 9.92 -25.74
C ASP A 4 58.65 9.44 -25.06
N PRO A 5 59.64 10.26 -24.61
CA PRO A 5 59.78 11.72 -24.63
C PRO A 5 61.22 12.29 -24.89
N ALA A 6 61.28 13.62 -24.95
CA ALA A 6 62.22 14.57 -24.29
C ALA A 6 63.70 14.84 -24.71
N HIS A 7 64.01 16.14 -24.47
CA HIS A 7 65.27 16.85 -24.18
C HIS A 7 65.97 17.61 -25.33
N ALA A 8 66.55 18.81 -25.18
CA ALA A 8 66.54 19.88 -24.17
C ALA A 8 67.38 21.08 -24.68
N MET A 9 67.30 22.21 -23.95
CA MET A 9 68.32 23.26 -23.71
C MET A 9 68.22 24.63 -24.42
N SER A 10 67.83 25.62 -23.60
CA SER A 10 68.56 26.88 -23.24
C SER A 10 68.80 27.93 -24.34
N ARG A 11 68.70 29.26 -24.16
CA ARG A 11 68.92 30.25 -23.08
C ARG A 11 68.12 31.49 -23.51
N GLY A 12 67.45 32.29 -22.67
CA GLY A 12 68.02 33.10 -21.59
C GLY A 12 68.39 34.51 -22.11
N GLY A 13 67.65 35.56 -21.71
CA GLY A 13 68.08 36.96 -21.91
C GLY A 13 66.95 37.99 -21.95
N SER A 14 66.77 38.71 -20.83
CA SER A 14 65.66 39.62 -20.55
C SER A 14 65.88 41.08 -20.98
N MET A 15 64.75 41.81 -21.07
CA MET A 15 64.57 43.24 -20.76
C MET A 15 65.23 44.29 -21.66
N ARG A 16 64.39 45.08 -22.36
CA ARG A 16 64.00 46.44 -21.92
C ARG A 16 62.97 47.09 -22.86
N ARG A 17 61.88 47.58 -22.25
CA ARG A 17 61.01 48.71 -22.67
C ARG A 17 61.90 49.89 -23.12
N SER A 18 61.57 50.76 -24.06
CA SER A 18 60.30 51.26 -24.62
C SER A 18 60.62 52.36 -25.65
N ILE A 19 59.59 52.83 -26.36
CA ILE A 19 59.38 54.21 -26.89
C ILE A 19 59.38 54.38 -28.43
N ASN A 20 58.15 54.64 -28.90
CA ASN A 20 57.69 55.61 -29.90
C ASN A 20 57.49 55.27 -31.39
N ARG A 21 56.26 55.64 -31.79
CA ARG A 21 55.80 56.25 -33.06
C ARG A 21 55.79 55.32 -34.29
N SER A 22 54.82 55.34 -35.19
CA SER A 22 53.51 56.00 -35.32
C SER A 22 52.92 55.58 -36.70
N VAL A 23 51.61 55.73 -36.86
CA VAL A 23 50.87 55.92 -38.13
C VAL A 23 50.39 54.68 -38.94
N SER A 24 49.11 54.39 -38.68
CA SER A 24 47.99 54.07 -39.59
C SER A 24 48.06 52.90 -40.60
N ARG A 25 47.07 52.01 -40.50
CA ARG A 25 45.88 52.07 -41.38
C ARG A 25 44.73 51.22 -40.81
N ALA A 26 43.53 51.68 -41.13
CA ALA A 26 42.25 51.22 -40.63
C ALA A 26 41.80 49.88 -41.23
N SER A 27 41.18 49.05 -40.41
CA SER A 27 39.95 48.34 -40.75
C SER A 27 39.16 48.04 -39.47
N ARG A 28 37.87 48.32 -39.55
CA ARG A 28 36.88 48.11 -38.49
C ARG A 28 36.76 46.62 -38.19
N ASN A 29 36.68 46.25 -36.91
CA ASN A 29 35.83 45.14 -36.47
C ASN A 29 34.89 45.67 -35.39
N LEU A 30 33.59 45.57 -35.69
CA LEU A 30 32.45 46.05 -34.91
C LEU A 30 32.03 45.06 -33.81
N GLU A 31 32.85 44.05 -33.52
CA GLU A 31 32.51 42.89 -32.68
C GLU A 31 32.86 43.06 -31.19
N ASP A 32 33.64 44.07 -30.81
CA ASP A 32 34.04 44.27 -29.41
C ASP A 32 33.08 45.16 -28.59
N ILE A 33 32.01 45.68 -29.18
CA ILE A 33 31.02 46.51 -28.47
C ILE A 33 29.87 45.66 -27.88
N PHE A 34 29.57 44.50 -28.49
CA PHE A 34 28.46 43.63 -28.06
C PHE A 34 28.84 42.59 -26.98
N SER A 35 30.14 42.36 -26.73
CA SER A 35 30.63 41.43 -25.70
C SER A 35 30.67 42.03 -24.28
N SER A 36 30.59 43.36 -24.14
CA SER A 36 30.60 44.03 -22.83
C SER A 36 29.24 44.02 -22.12
N SER A 37 28.14 43.92 -22.88
CA SER A 37 26.77 44.00 -22.34
C SER A 37 26.33 42.71 -21.63
N SER A 38 26.76 41.54 -22.14
CA SER A 38 26.47 40.23 -21.52
C SER A 38 27.24 39.97 -20.22
N ARG A 39 28.45 40.56 -20.07
CA ARG A 39 29.20 40.52 -18.80
C ARG A 39 28.62 41.45 -17.74
N ARG A 40 28.11 42.63 -18.14
CA ARG A 40 27.45 43.58 -17.22
C ARG A 40 26.10 43.05 -16.70
N THR A 41 25.29 42.41 -17.53
CA THR A 41 24.01 41.83 -17.09
C THR A 41 24.19 40.62 -16.17
N LYS A 42 25.24 39.82 -16.39
CA LYS A 42 25.54 38.68 -15.51
C LYS A 42 26.00 39.12 -14.10
N SER A 43 26.86 40.15 -14.01
CA SER A 43 27.32 40.66 -12.71
C SER A 43 26.19 41.33 -11.91
N VAL A 44 25.29 42.07 -12.58
CA VAL A 44 24.14 42.72 -11.92
C VAL A 44 23.17 41.68 -11.35
N ASN A 45 22.94 40.58 -12.07
CA ASN A 45 22.07 39.50 -11.57
C ASN A 45 22.71 38.74 -10.39
N GLU A 46 24.02 38.50 -10.42
CA GLU A 46 24.75 37.88 -9.30
C GLU A 46 24.72 38.78 -8.04
N ASP A 47 24.86 40.11 -8.21
CA ASP A 47 24.74 41.08 -7.12
C ASP A 47 23.31 41.15 -6.56
N GLU A 48 22.29 41.13 -7.42
CA GLU A 48 20.88 41.11 -7.00
C GLU A 48 20.51 39.82 -6.26
N GLU A 49 21.02 38.67 -6.74
CA GLU A 49 20.85 37.38 -6.07
C GLU A 49 21.53 37.35 -4.69
N ALA A 50 22.75 37.87 -4.59
CA ALA A 50 23.47 37.99 -3.31
C ALA A 50 22.73 38.89 -2.31
N LEU A 51 22.13 39.99 -2.77
CA LEU A 51 21.29 40.87 -1.94
C LEU A 51 20.04 40.14 -1.41
N LYS A 52 19.38 39.33 -2.26
CA LYS A 52 18.23 38.52 -1.85
C LYS A 52 18.62 37.44 -0.84
N TRP A 53 19.76 36.77 -1.03
CA TRP A 53 20.30 35.82 -0.04
C TRP A 53 20.61 36.47 1.31
N ALA A 54 21.20 37.67 1.30
CA ALA A 54 21.45 38.45 2.51
C ALA A 54 20.15 38.87 3.21
N ALA A 55 19.08 39.13 2.46
CA ALA A 55 17.74 39.40 3.02
C ALA A 55 17.15 38.15 3.68
N ILE A 56 17.25 36.97 3.04
CA ILE A 56 16.79 35.69 3.59
C ILE A 56 17.55 35.34 4.87
N GLU A 57 18.85 35.64 4.95
CA GLU A 57 19.65 35.35 6.14
C GLU A 57 19.24 36.17 7.37
N LYS A 58 18.72 37.38 7.17
CA LYS A 58 18.18 38.25 8.23
C LYS A 58 16.85 37.76 8.78
N LEU A 59 16.18 36.82 8.11
CA LEU A 59 14.92 36.27 8.59
C LEU A 59 15.10 35.42 9.85
N PRO A 60 14.08 35.34 10.72
CA PRO A 60 14.05 34.39 11.83
C PRO A 60 14.27 32.96 11.33
N THR A 61 14.88 32.09 12.16
CA THR A 61 15.24 30.71 11.80
C THR A 61 14.10 29.96 11.12
N TYR A 62 12.89 30.06 11.65
CA TYR A 62 11.70 29.40 11.10
C TYR A 62 11.33 29.88 9.70
N SER A 63 11.29 31.19 9.47
CA SER A 63 10.97 31.77 8.16
C SER A 63 12.08 31.48 7.15
N ARG A 64 13.35 31.56 7.57
CA ARG A 64 14.52 31.28 6.74
C ARG A 64 14.53 29.87 6.13
N LEU A 65 14.05 28.87 6.88
CA LEU A 65 13.96 27.48 6.42
C LEU A 65 12.82 27.23 5.43
N ARG A 66 11.88 28.18 5.31
CA ARG A 66 10.70 28.09 4.45
C ARG A 66 10.78 29.01 3.25
N THR A 67 11.56 30.06 3.33
CA THR A 67 11.78 31.00 2.23
C THR A 67 12.95 30.53 1.37
N SER A 68 12.74 30.46 0.05
CA SER A 68 13.79 30.15 -0.92
C SER A 68 13.63 31.03 -2.17
N LEU A 69 14.65 31.03 -3.03
CA LEU A 69 14.59 31.62 -4.36
C LEU A 69 14.09 30.57 -5.37
N MET A 70 13.10 30.95 -6.17
CA MET A 70 12.59 30.14 -7.28
C MET A 70 12.95 30.83 -8.60
N PRO A 71 13.55 30.10 -9.57
CA PRO A 71 13.81 30.66 -10.88
C PRO A 71 12.47 30.91 -11.60
N ALA A 72 12.21 32.15 -12.00
CA ALA A 72 11.04 32.54 -12.77
C ALA A 72 11.47 33.18 -14.10
N LEU A 73 10.70 32.93 -15.16
CA LEU A 73 10.82 33.69 -16.41
C LEU A 73 10.29 35.10 -16.14
N GLY A 74 11.09 36.14 -16.42
CA GLY A 74 10.65 37.53 -16.22
C GLY A 74 9.40 37.86 -17.02
N GLU A 75 8.40 38.47 -16.39
CA GLU A 75 7.18 38.98 -17.05
C GLU A 75 7.41 40.32 -17.81
N GLY A 76 8.67 40.70 -18.04
CA GLY A 76 9.05 41.93 -18.73
C GLY A 76 9.85 41.65 -20.02
N ASP A 77 9.30 42.12 -21.14
CA ASP A 77 9.85 42.19 -22.49
C ASP A 77 10.22 40.89 -23.21
N ILE A 78 9.50 40.68 -24.33
CA ILE A 78 9.50 39.57 -25.29
C ILE A 78 10.89 39.29 -25.92
N TYR A 79 11.93 40.08 -25.59
CA TYR A 79 13.27 39.99 -26.15
C TYR A 79 14.38 39.67 -25.14
N SER A 80 14.08 39.48 -23.86
CA SER A 80 15.07 39.06 -22.85
C SER A 80 14.66 37.78 -22.13
N ASN A 81 15.28 36.66 -22.51
CA ASN A 81 15.29 35.41 -21.71
C ASN A 81 16.11 35.63 -20.41
N GLN A 82 15.69 36.54 -19.53
CA GLN A 82 16.29 36.75 -18.22
C GLN A 82 15.53 35.90 -17.20
N ILE A 83 16.26 34.95 -16.58
CA ILE A 83 15.77 34.18 -15.44
C ILE A 83 15.95 35.09 -14.21
N LEU A 84 14.84 35.54 -13.64
CA LEU A 84 14.83 36.33 -12.40
C LEU A 84 14.41 35.42 -11.25
N ASN A 85 15.22 35.40 -10.20
CA ASN A 85 14.92 34.64 -8.99
C ASN A 85 13.87 35.38 -8.14
N LYS A 86 12.69 34.77 -7.98
CA LYS A 86 11.59 35.26 -7.13
C LYS A 86 11.69 34.63 -5.75
N GLU A 87 11.52 35.43 -4.69
CA GLU A 87 11.42 34.91 -3.32
C GLU A 87 10.07 34.23 -3.12
N VAL A 88 10.07 32.99 -2.64
CA VAL A 88 8.86 32.19 -2.43
C VAL A 88 8.90 31.46 -1.09
N ASP A 89 7.77 31.48 -0.38
CA ASP A 89 7.50 30.60 0.75
C ASP A 89 7.10 29.22 0.23
N VAL A 90 7.99 28.28 0.46
CA VAL A 90 7.90 26.89 0.03
C VAL A 90 6.64 26.19 0.52
N THR A 91 6.11 26.56 1.68
CA THR A 91 4.89 25.96 2.23
C THR A 91 3.61 26.41 1.51
N LYS A 92 3.70 27.49 0.73
CA LYS A 92 2.59 28.12 0.00
C LYS A 92 2.72 27.98 -1.51
N LEU A 93 3.66 27.19 -2.00
CA LEU A 93 3.81 26.89 -3.43
C LEU A 93 2.52 26.25 -3.96
N ASP A 94 1.94 26.85 -4.99
CA ASP A 94 0.78 26.28 -5.67
C ASP A 94 1.18 25.05 -6.52
N GLY A 95 0.19 24.25 -6.94
CA GLY A 95 0.42 23.09 -7.80
C GLY A 95 1.15 23.43 -9.10
N ASP A 96 0.79 24.54 -9.73
CA ASP A 96 1.39 24.99 -10.98
C ASP A 96 2.85 25.43 -10.78
N ASP A 97 3.16 26.13 -9.69
CA ASP A 97 4.53 26.56 -9.39
C ASP A 97 5.44 25.36 -9.12
N ARG A 98 4.96 24.38 -8.36
CA ARG A 98 5.71 23.13 -8.12
C ARG A 98 5.96 22.40 -9.43
N GLN A 99 4.96 22.30 -10.29
CA GLN A 99 5.10 21.59 -11.56
C GLN A 99 6.05 22.31 -12.51
N LYS A 100 5.95 23.64 -12.62
CA LYS A 100 6.90 24.46 -13.39
C LYS A 100 8.33 24.25 -12.92
N PHE A 101 8.55 24.19 -11.61
CA PHE A 101 9.87 23.89 -11.06
C PHE A 101 10.36 22.49 -11.45
N ILE A 102 9.52 21.46 -11.28
CA ILE A 102 9.89 20.08 -11.61
C ILE A 102 10.18 19.94 -13.11
N ASP A 103 9.36 20.49 -13.99
CA ASP A 103 9.55 20.40 -15.44
C ASP A 103 10.77 21.22 -15.93
N MET A 104 11.15 22.27 -15.20
CA MET A 104 12.37 23.03 -15.48
C MET A 104 13.63 22.29 -15.03
N VAL A 105 13.60 21.64 -13.86
CA VAL A 105 14.76 20.97 -13.26
C VAL A 105 14.95 19.56 -13.80
N PHE A 106 13.87 18.83 -14.11
CA PHE A 106 13.89 17.42 -14.50
C PHE A 106 13.29 17.21 -15.91
N LYS A 107 13.95 17.75 -16.93
CA LYS A 107 13.52 17.57 -18.33
C LYS A 107 13.78 16.15 -18.82
N VAL A 108 14.98 15.65 -18.57
CA VAL A 108 15.39 14.27 -18.84
C VAL A 108 15.62 13.61 -17.50
N ALA A 109 14.65 12.82 -17.04
CA ALA A 109 14.60 12.28 -15.69
C ALA A 109 15.93 11.66 -15.24
N GLU A 110 16.56 10.81 -16.05
CA GLU A 110 17.81 10.13 -15.68
C GLU A 110 19.02 11.07 -15.53
N GLN A 111 19.23 11.98 -16.48
CA GLN A 111 20.42 12.84 -16.51
C GLN A 111 20.30 13.96 -15.47
N ASP A 112 19.12 14.57 -15.40
CA ASP A 112 18.87 15.68 -14.50
C ASP A 112 18.74 15.23 -13.04
N ASN A 113 18.24 14.00 -12.80
CA ASN A 113 18.22 13.41 -11.46
C ASN A 113 19.63 13.21 -10.89
N GLU A 114 20.55 12.68 -11.69
CA GLU A 114 21.95 12.55 -11.28
C GLU A 114 22.56 13.90 -10.95
N ARG A 115 22.30 14.90 -11.81
CA ARG A 115 22.81 16.27 -11.64
C ARG A 115 22.33 16.89 -10.34
N ILE A 116 21.02 16.86 -10.06
CA ILE A 116 20.48 17.48 -8.83
C ILE A 116 20.93 16.74 -7.58
N LEU A 117 20.93 15.40 -7.59
CA LEU A 117 21.34 14.59 -6.45
C LEU A 117 22.84 14.78 -6.15
N THR A 118 23.67 14.93 -7.18
CA THR A 118 25.09 15.25 -7.03
C THR A 118 25.29 16.62 -6.42
N LYS A 119 24.54 17.63 -6.86
CA LYS A 119 24.57 18.97 -6.24
C LYS A 119 24.12 18.95 -4.77
N LEU A 120 23.03 18.23 -4.46
CA LEU A 120 22.55 18.04 -3.09
C LEU A 120 23.61 17.38 -2.21
N ARG A 121 24.24 16.30 -2.72
CA ARG A 121 25.32 15.61 -2.02
C ARG A 121 26.54 16.50 -1.81
N ASN A 122 26.95 17.27 -2.81
CA ASN A 122 28.04 18.23 -2.71
C ASN A 122 27.75 19.32 -1.67
N ARG A 123 26.51 19.84 -1.61
CA ARG A 123 26.07 20.80 -0.60
C ARG A 123 26.23 20.25 0.82
N ILE A 124 25.79 19.01 1.05
CA ILE A 124 25.91 18.33 2.36
C ILE A 124 27.38 18.07 2.72
N ASN A 125 28.20 17.64 1.75
CA ASN A 125 29.61 17.35 1.97
C ASN A 125 30.43 18.61 2.27
N ARG A 126 30.10 19.77 1.68
CA ARG A 126 30.78 21.05 1.94
C ARG A 126 30.74 21.46 3.41
N VAL A 127 29.69 21.08 4.14
CA VAL A 127 29.53 21.35 5.58
C VAL A 127 29.90 20.16 6.48
N GLY A 128 30.45 19.10 5.90
CA GLY A 128 30.95 17.92 6.63
C GLY A 128 29.86 17.12 7.37
N ILE A 129 28.62 17.12 6.88
CA ILE A 129 27.54 16.32 7.46
C ILE A 129 27.60 14.91 6.88
N LYS A 130 27.69 13.89 7.74
CA LYS A 130 27.57 12.48 7.34
C LYS A 130 26.11 12.08 7.35
N LEU A 131 25.64 11.47 6.27
CA LEU A 131 24.27 10.97 6.18
C LEU A 131 24.11 9.68 7.01
N PRO A 132 22.88 9.40 7.50
CA PRO A 132 22.61 8.14 8.18
C PRO A 132 22.58 6.99 7.18
N THR A 133 23.30 5.91 7.51
CA THR A 133 23.40 4.66 6.74
C THR A 133 22.82 3.49 7.53
N VAL A 134 22.31 2.48 6.81
CA VAL A 134 21.77 1.25 7.41
C VAL A 134 22.46 0.05 6.78
N GLU A 135 23.27 -0.66 7.54
CA GLU A 135 23.76 -1.98 7.19
C GLU A 135 22.81 -3.04 7.75
N VAL A 136 22.43 -4.01 6.92
CA VAL A 136 21.57 -5.13 7.31
C VAL A 136 22.41 -6.40 7.33
N LYS A 137 22.52 -7.06 8.49
CA LYS A 137 23.16 -8.37 8.65
C LYS A 137 22.10 -9.41 9.00
N TYR A 138 22.22 -10.61 8.44
CA TYR A 138 21.41 -11.76 8.81
C TYR A 138 22.30 -12.98 8.97
N GLU A 139 22.07 -13.74 10.02
CA GLU A 139 22.93 -14.86 10.43
C GLU A 139 22.07 -16.08 10.76
N HIS A 140 22.46 -17.22 10.19
CA HIS A 140 21.84 -18.52 10.40
C HIS A 140 20.32 -18.53 10.21
N LEU A 141 19.82 -17.69 9.30
CA LEU A 141 18.39 -17.50 9.10
C LEU A 141 17.78 -18.74 8.45
N THR A 142 16.86 -19.38 9.16
CA THR A 142 16.11 -20.56 8.69
C THR A 142 14.63 -20.29 8.90
N VAL A 143 13.85 -20.48 7.83
CA VAL A 143 12.39 -20.25 7.84
C VAL A 143 11.69 -21.54 7.46
N LYS A 144 10.81 -22.02 8.33
CA LYS A 144 10.00 -23.23 8.14
C LYS A 144 8.52 -22.90 8.13
N ALA A 145 7.78 -23.60 7.28
CA ALA A 145 6.34 -23.52 7.19
C ALA A 145 5.70 -24.86 7.55
N ASP A 146 4.65 -24.81 8.37
CA ASP A 146 3.78 -25.96 8.60
C ASP A 146 2.82 -26.14 7.40
N CYS A 147 2.95 -27.25 6.69
CA CYS A 147 2.08 -27.64 5.58
C CYS A 147 1.16 -28.81 5.99
N TYR A 148 -0.11 -28.73 5.65
CA TYR A 148 -1.02 -29.88 5.81
C TYR A 148 -0.74 -30.95 4.75
N THR A 149 -0.58 -32.20 5.16
CA THR A 149 -0.31 -33.33 4.25
C THR A 149 -1.59 -34.07 3.81
N GLY A 150 -1.60 -34.61 2.58
CA GLY A 150 -2.67 -35.49 2.06
C GLY A 150 -3.85 -34.74 1.41
N ASP A 151 -5.07 -35.30 1.43
CA ASP A 151 -6.29 -34.71 0.84
C ASP A 151 -6.70 -33.35 1.43
N ARG A 152 -6.03 -32.94 2.52
CA ARG A 152 -6.15 -31.63 3.17
C ARG A 152 -5.27 -30.54 2.57
N SER A 153 -4.35 -30.86 1.65
CA SER A 153 -3.50 -29.86 0.99
C SER A 153 -4.25 -29.00 -0.03
N LEU A 154 -5.40 -29.48 -0.52
CA LEU A 154 -6.26 -28.75 -1.44
C LEU A 154 -7.29 -27.89 -0.67
N PRO A 155 -7.39 -26.58 -0.99
CA PRO A 155 -8.38 -25.70 -0.39
C PRO A 155 -9.78 -26.04 -0.92
N SER A 156 -10.48 -26.94 -0.25
CA SER A 156 -11.92 -27.17 -0.45
C SER A 156 -12.73 -26.48 0.65
N LEU A 157 -14.02 -26.21 0.40
CA LEU A 157 -14.91 -25.63 1.42
C LEU A 157 -14.98 -26.51 2.68
N LEU A 158 -15.06 -27.83 2.51
CA LEU A 158 -15.05 -28.80 3.60
C LEU A 158 -13.73 -28.76 4.38
N ASN A 159 -12.59 -28.70 3.69
CA ASN A 159 -11.28 -28.58 4.34
C ASN A 159 -11.14 -27.23 5.06
N SER A 160 -11.69 -26.14 4.51
CA SER A 160 -11.64 -24.81 5.12
C SER A 160 -12.47 -24.74 6.41
N VAL A 161 -13.69 -25.27 6.39
CA VAL A 161 -14.55 -25.36 7.60
C VAL A 161 -13.90 -26.26 8.65
N ARG A 162 -13.34 -27.40 8.22
CA ARG A 162 -12.65 -28.33 9.12
C ARG A 162 -11.38 -27.72 9.72
N ASN A 163 -10.59 -26.98 8.93
CA ASN A 163 -9.40 -26.28 9.39
C ASN A 163 -9.76 -25.11 10.34
N MET A 164 -10.87 -24.42 10.08
CA MET A 164 -11.38 -23.36 10.96
C MET A 164 -11.88 -23.95 12.29
N GLY A 165 -12.68 -25.02 12.24
CA GLY A 165 -13.11 -25.74 13.44
C GLY A 165 -11.94 -26.32 14.23
N GLU A 166 -10.92 -26.85 13.55
CA GLU A 166 -9.71 -27.36 14.19
C GLU A 166 -8.81 -26.25 14.74
N SER A 167 -8.80 -25.05 14.14
CA SER A 167 -8.11 -23.87 14.70
C SER A 167 -8.78 -23.40 15.99
N VAL A 168 -10.12 -23.46 16.06
CA VAL A 168 -10.89 -23.16 17.27
C VAL A 168 -10.66 -24.24 18.34
N LEU A 169 -10.66 -25.53 17.97
CA LEU A 169 -10.33 -26.64 18.88
C LEU A 169 -8.86 -26.62 19.34
N GLY A 170 -7.97 -26.13 18.48
CA GLY A 170 -6.56 -25.93 18.77
C GLY A 170 -6.32 -24.87 19.84
N MET A 171 -7.18 -23.84 19.95
CA MET A 171 -7.16 -22.89 21.08
C MET A 171 -7.48 -23.58 22.42
N VAL A 172 -8.16 -24.74 22.39
CA VAL A 172 -8.49 -25.57 23.54
C VAL A 172 -7.49 -26.74 23.71
N GLY A 173 -6.40 -26.75 22.93
CA GLY A 173 -5.30 -27.72 23.07
C GLY A 173 -5.48 -29.03 22.32
N ILE A 174 -6.48 -29.15 21.43
CA ILE A 174 -6.74 -30.39 20.67
C ILE A 174 -6.33 -30.18 19.20
N GLN A 175 -5.31 -30.93 18.74
CA GLN A 175 -4.86 -30.93 17.35
C GLN A 175 -5.02 -32.33 16.74
N PHE A 176 -5.72 -32.44 15.61
CA PHE A 176 -6.01 -33.71 14.93
C PHE A 176 -5.20 -33.90 13.64
N ALA A 177 -4.60 -32.84 13.09
CA ALA A 177 -3.89 -32.85 11.81
C ALA A 177 -2.40 -33.22 11.95
N LYS A 178 -1.93 -34.14 11.11
CA LYS A 178 -0.50 -34.27 10.80
C LYS A 178 -0.07 -33.10 9.91
N LYS A 179 0.91 -32.33 10.39
CA LYS A 179 1.57 -31.25 9.63
C LYS A 179 2.96 -31.72 9.23
N ALA A 180 3.37 -31.51 7.99
CA ALA A 180 4.76 -31.64 7.55
C ALA A 180 5.42 -30.26 7.56
N GLN A 181 6.70 -30.19 7.95
CA GLN A 181 7.45 -28.94 7.92
C GLN A 181 8.19 -28.80 6.60
N LEU A 182 7.86 -27.78 5.83
CA LEU A 182 8.62 -27.36 4.66
C LEU A 182 9.65 -26.32 5.08
N THR A 183 10.94 -26.60 4.86
CA THR A 183 11.99 -25.60 5.10
C THR A 183 12.15 -24.74 3.84
N ILE A 184 11.77 -23.47 3.94
CA ILE A 184 11.80 -22.51 2.82
C ILE A 184 13.20 -21.88 2.69
N LEU A 185 13.80 -21.45 3.81
CA LEU A 185 15.17 -20.94 3.86
C LEU A 185 16.00 -21.83 4.78
N LYS A 186 17.22 -22.16 4.36
CA LYS A 186 18.12 -23.13 5.02
C LYS A 186 19.44 -22.45 5.40
N ASP A 187 19.57 -22.05 6.66
CA ASP A 187 20.81 -21.52 7.25
C ASP A 187 21.49 -20.41 6.41
N VAL A 188 20.71 -19.40 6.00
CA VAL A 188 21.24 -18.32 5.15
C VAL A 188 21.87 -17.22 5.98
N SER A 189 23.07 -16.78 5.59
CA SER A 189 23.83 -15.71 6.26
C SER A 189 24.40 -14.73 5.25
N GLY A 190 24.45 -13.45 5.60
CA GLY A 190 24.91 -12.41 4.68
C GLY A 190 24.82 -10.98 5.21
N ILE A 191 25.37 -10.06 4.41
CA ILE A 191 25.43 -8.62 4.70
C ILE A 191 24.96 -7.83 3.48
N ILE A 192 24.07 -6.88 3.70
CA ILE A 192 23.66 -5.88 2.71
C ILE A 192 24.28 -4.55 3.14
N LYS A 193 25.20 -4.06 2.31
CA LYS A 193 26.00 -2.87 2.60
C LYS A 193 25.24 -1.60 2.21
N PRO A 194 25.39 -0.49 2.96
CA PRO A 194 24.82 0.79 2.58
C PRO A 194 25.52 1.35 1.33
N SER A 195 24.81 2.22 0.60
CA SER A 195 25.31 2.87 -0.63
C SER A 195 25.64 1.90 -1.77
N ARG A 196 25.11 0.68 -1.73
CA ARG A 196 25.25 -0.34 -2.77
C ARG A 196 23.87 -0.88 -3.15
N MET A 197 23.66 -1.08 -4.45
CA MET A 197 22.43 -1.65 -4.98
C MET A 197 22.64 -3.15 -5.21
N THR A 198 21.90 -3.97 -4.47
CA THR A 198 22.03 -5.43 -4.51
C THR A 198 20.91 -6.06 -5.35
N LEU A 199 21.26 -6.92 -6.29
CA LEU A 199 20.34 -7.73 -7.07
C LEU A 199 20.08 -9.07 -6.39
N LEU A 200 18.82 -9.42 -6.14
CA LEU A 200 18.41 -10.74 -5.68
C LEU A 200 17.93 -11.58 -6.88
N LEU A 201 18.74 -12.56 -7.28
CA LEU A 201 18.43 -13.51 -8.34
C LEU A 201 18.10 -14.88 -7.75
N GLY A 202 17.25 -15.62 -8.46
CA GLY A 202 16.96 -16.99 -8.11
C GLY A 202 15.76 -17.52 -8.90
N PRO A 203 15.70 -18.83 -9.18
CA PRO A 203 14.54 -19.40 -9.86
C PRO A 203 13.24 -19.19 -9.07
N PRO A 204 12.07 -19.36 -9.71
CA PRO A 204 10.80 -19.39 -8.99
C PRO A 204 10.84 -20.37 -7.81
N SER A 205 10.17 -20.02 -6.71
CA SER A 205 10.14 -20.83 -5.48
C SER A 205 11.47 -21.03 -4.76
N SER A 206 12.54 -20.28 -5.09
CA SER A 206 13.81 -20.36 -4.37
C SER A 206 13.82 -19.73 -2.97
N GLY A 207 12.76 -18.99 -2.61
CA GLY A 207 12.64 -18.30 -1.31
C GLY A 207 12.89 -16.79 -1.35
N LYS A 208 13.00 -16.15 -2.53
CA LYS A 208 13.31 -14.71 -2.69
C LYS A 208 12.39 -13.80 -1.86
N THR A 209 11.08 -13.92 -2.08
CA THR A 209 10.05 -13.17 -1.34
C THR A 209 10.13 -13.44 0.16
N THR A 210 10.40 -14.69 0.56
CA THR A 210 10.54 -15.04 1.98
C THR A 210 11.75 -14.38 2.62
N LEU A 211 12.89 -14.33 1.91
CA LEU A 211 14.08 -13.61 2.37
C LEU A 211 13.82 -12.11 2.50
N LEU A 212 13.22 -11.46 1.49
CA LEU A 212 12.91 -10.03 1.56
C LEU A 212 11.93 -9.69 2.70
N LEU A 213 10.90 -10.52 2.91
CA LEU A 213 9.97 -10.36 4.03
C LEU A 213 10.65 -10.57 5.38
N ALA A 214 11.63 -11.49 5.46
CA ALA A 214 12.42 -11.72 6.66
C ALA A 214 13.23 -10.48 7.03
N LEU A 215 13.95 -9.94 6.05
CA LEU A 215 14.77 -8.74 6.22
C LEU A 215 13.91 -7.54 6.62
N ALA A 216 12.73 -7.37 6.00
CA ALA A 216 11.79 -6.30 6.32
C ALA A 216 11.07 -6.46 7.68
N GLY A 217 11.26 -7.57 8.39
CA GLY A 217 10.52 -7.87 9.63
C GLY A 217 9.01 -8.07 9.41
N LYS A 218 8.63 -8.62 8.25
CA LYS A 218 7.25 -8.82 7.79
C LYS A 218 6.86 -10.28 7.56
N LEU A 219 7.71 -11.22 7.96
CA LEU A 219 7.37 -12.64 7.93
C LEU A 219 6.07 -12.91 8.71
N ASP A 220 5.33 -13.90 8.24
CA ASP A 220 4.12 -14.34 8.92
C ASP A 220 4.46 -14.97 10.27
N LYS A 221 3.68 -14.64 11.31
CA LYS A 221 3.84 -15.19 12.66
C LYS A 221 3.59 -16.70 12.74
N SER A 222 2.92 -17.28 11.73
CA SER A 222 2.70 -18.71 11.62
C SER A 222 3.93 -19.50 11.15
N LEU A 223 4.98 -18.82 10.66
CA LEU A 223 6.23 -19.44 10.25
C LEU A 223 7.16 -19.59 11.46
N ASP A 224 7.86 -20.72 11.52
CA ASP A 224 8.92 -20.94 12.50
C ASP A 224 10.23 -20.35 11.97
N ILE A 225 10.82 -19.43 12.73
CA ILE A 225 11.97 -18.63 12.33
C ILE A 225 13.08 -18.87 13.34
N SER A 226 14.26 -19.23 12.85
CA SER A 226 15.50 -19.31 13.63
C SER A 226 16.60 -18.50 12.95
N GLY A 227 17.60 -18.07 13.73
CA GLY A 227 18.62 -17.11 13.30
C GLY A 227 18.28 -15.67 13.72
N ASP A 228 19.21 -14.75 13.45
CA ASP A 228 19.12 -13.34 13.85
C ASP A 228 19.20 -12.43 12.62
N VAL A 229 18.39 -11.36 12.59
CA VAL A 229 18.48 -10.26 11.63
C VAL A 229 18.73 -8.97 12.41
N THR A 230 19.76 -8.22 12.02
CA THR A 230 20.16 -6.99 12.70
C THR A 230 20.40 -5.83 11.74
N TYR A 231 20.05 -4.62 12.18
CA TYR A 231 20.27 -3.37 11.46
C TYR A 231 21.23 -2.52 12.26
N ASN A 232 22.44 -2.26 11.76
CA ASN A 232 23.50 -1.58 12.52
C ASN A 232 23.69 -2.18 13.94
N GLY A 233 23.58 -3.50 14.07
CA GLY A 233 23.68 -4.24 15.34
C GLY A 233 22.42 -4.22 16.23
N TYR A 234 21.34 -3.52 15.84
CA TYR A 234 20.05 -3.58 16.54
C TYR A 234 19.21 -4.75 16.02
N ARG A 235 18.65 -5.54 16.93
CA ARG A 235 17.72 -6.63 16.56
C ARG A 235 16.37 -6.06 16.12
N LEU A 236 15.63 -6.80 15.28
CA LEU A 236 14.32 -6.37 14.75
C LEU A 236 13.27 -6.02 15.82
N ASN A 237 13.45 -6.45 17.07
CA ASN A 237 12.58 -6.14 18.21
C ASN A 237 12.97 -4.85 18.97
N GLU A 238 14.16 -4.29 18.74
CA GLU A 238 14.65 -3.07 19.41
C GLU A 238 14.16 -1.78 18.74
N PHE A 239 13.66 -1.87 17.50
CA PHE A 239 13.18 -0.74 16.70
C PHE A 239 11.96 -1.14 15.86
N VAL A 240 11.45 -0.24 15.02
CA VAL A 240 10.31 -0.52 14.14
C VAL A 240 10.81 -0.80 12.72
N PRO A 241 11.02 -2.07 12.32
CA PRO A 241 11.61 -2.42 11.03
C PRO A 241 10.73 -2.02 9.85
N ILE A 242 9.42 -2.10 10.00
CA ILE A 242 8.42 -1.71 8.98
C ILE A 242 8.46 -0.19 8.69
N LYS A 243 8.96 0.62 9.63
CA LYS A 243 9.14 2.07 9.43
C LYS A 243 10.56 2.45 9.01
N THR A 244 11.53 1.61 9.33
CA THR A 244 12.93 1.82 8.96
C THR A 244 13.18 1.33 7.53
N SER A 245 12.49 0.28 7.10
CA SER A 245 12.58 -0.31 5.77
C SER A 245 11.24 -0.34 5.06
N ALA A 246 11.27 -0.05 3.76
CA ALA A 246 10.11 -0.15 2.88
C ALA A 246 10.16 -1.47 2.11
N TYR A 247 9.13 -2.30 2.28
CA TYR A 247 8.92 -3.48 1.45
C TYR A 247 7.91 -3.16 0.34
N ILE A 248 8.34 -3.29 -0.90
CA ILE A 248 7.52 -3.12 -2.11
C ILE A 248 7.09 -4.51 -2.57
N SER A 249 5.79 -4.77 -2.43
CA SER A 249 5.15 -6.06 -2.68
C SER A 249 5.00 -6.36 -4.17
N GLN A 250 4.96 -7.65 -4.51
CA GLN A 250 4.59 -8.11 -5.84
C GLN A 250 3.15 -7.69 -6.21
N ASN A 251 2.23 -7.72 -5.22
CA ASN A 251 0.81 -7.41 -5.40
C ASN A 251 0.52 -5.90 -5.41
N ASP A 252 -0.13 -5.45 -6.48
CA ASP A 252 -0.49 -4.04 -6.70
C ASP A 252 -1.89 -3.70 -6.14
N LEU A 253 -1.98 -3.52 -4.82
CA LEU A 253 -3.23 -3.18 -4.12
C LEU A 253 -3.37 -1.67 -3.91
N HIS A 254 -4.34 -1.03 -4.56
CA HIS A 254 -4.61 0.41 -4.49
C HIS A 254 -6.11 0.70 -4.47
N VAL A 255 -6.50 1.91 -4.04
CA VAL A 255 -7.90 2.35 -4.12
C VAL A 255 -8.19 2.79 -5.56
N GLY A 256 -9.05 2.06 -6.28
CA GLY A 256 -9.27 2.28 -7.72
C GLY A 256 -9.81 3.67 -8.09
N ILE A 257 -10.58 4.32 -7.21
CA ILE A 257 -11.21 5.63 -7.43
C ILE A 257 -10.23 6.81 -7.21
N MET A 258 -9.09 6.56 -6.56
CA MET A 258 -8.08 7.61 -6.36
C MET A 258 -7.23 7.78 -7.62
N THR A 259 -6.73 9.00 -7.86
CA THR A 259 -5.73 9.22 -8.90
C THR A 259 -4.35 8.75 -8.46
N VAL A 260 -3.45 8.62 -9.43
CA VAL A 260 -2.04 8.28 -9.15
C VAL A 260 -1.42 9.29 -8.19
N LYS A 261 -1.57 10.59 -8.46
CA LYS A 261 -1.05 11.67 -7.61
C LYS A 261 -1.66 11.65 -6.21
N GLU A 262 -2.97 11.46 -6.10
CA GLU A 262 -3.65 11.40 -4.80
C GLU A 262 -3.19 10.21 -3.95
N THR A 263 -2.88 9.08 -4.59
CA THR A 263 -2.36 7.88 -3.92
C THR A 263 -0.98 8.16 -3.31
N LEU A 264 -0.08 8.77 -4.08
CA LEU A 264 1.26 9.14 -3.59
C LEU A 264 1.19 10.26 -2.54
N ASP A 265 0.34 11.28 -2.73
CA ASP A 265 0.16 12.36 -1.75
C ASP A 265 -0.43 11.85 -0.42
N PHE A 266 -1.36 10.88 -0.47
CA PHE A 266 -1.84 10.22 0.75
C PHE A 266 -0.71 9.45 1.45
N SER A 267 0.10 8.71 0.70
CA SER A 267 1.25 7.99 1.26
C SER A 267 2.27 8.93 1.88
N ALA A 268 2.65 10.01 1.18
CA ALA A 268 3.58 11.03 1.66
C ALA A 268 3.12 11.64 2.99
N ARG A 269 1.82 11.95 3.13
CA ARG A 269 1.23 12.48 4.37
C ARG A 269 1.25 11.47 5.52
N CYS A 270 1.01 10.18 5.24
CA CYS A 270 1.06 9.13 6.26
C CYS A 270 2.47 8.79 6.72
N GLN A 271 3.44 8.80 5.81
CA GLN A 271 4.84 8.49 6.11
C GLN A 271 5.59 9.68 6.73
N GLY A 272 5.17 10.91 6.40
CA GLY A 272 5.80 12.14 6.87
C GLY A 272 7.17 12.38 6.24
N ILE A 273 7.86 13.41 6.72
CA ILE A 273 9.15 13.83 6.17
C ILE A 273 10.38 13.19 6.85
N GLY A 274 10.14 12.42 7.93
CA GLY A 274 11.21 11.82 8.73
C GLY A 274 12.20 12.86 9.27
N THR A 275 13.49 12.59 9.12
CA THR A 275 14.60 13.39 9.65
C THR A 275 15.05 14.50 8.70
N ARG A 276 14.35 14.71 7.57
CA ARG A 276 14.71 15.72 6.55
C ARG A 276 14.72 17.14 7.10
N TYR A 277 13.78 17.47 8.01
CA TYR A 277 13.75 18.80 8.64
C TYR A 277 14.92 19.05 9.58
N ASP A 278 15.30 18.04 10.38
CA ASP A 278 16.44 18.14 11.29
C ASP A 278 17.76 18.24 10.51
N LEU A 279 17.88 17.48 9.42
CA LEU A 279 19.01 17.58 8.50
C LEU A 279 19.11 18.99 7.89
N LEU A 280 17.99 19.54 7.41
CA LEU A 280 17.95 20.88 6.83
C LEU A 280 18.29 21.96 7.88
N ASN A 281 17.83 21.81 9.11
CA ASN A 281 18.16 22.74 10.20
C ASN A 281 19.66 22.75 10.51
N GLU A 282 20.25 21.57 10.65
CA GLU A 282 21.69 21.43 10.95
C GLU A 282 22.54 21.92 9.77
N LEU A 283 22.12 21.61 8.53
CA LEU A 283 22.75 22.10 7.31
C LEU A 283 22.71 23.65 7.25
N ALA A 284 21.55 24.25 7.39
CA ALA A 284 21.38 25.72 7.34
C ALA A 284 22.09 26.45 8.50
N ARG A 285 22.40 25.75 9.60
CA ARG A 285 23.25 26.27 10.68
C ARG A 285 24.72 26.28 10.26
N ARG A 286 25.25 25.15 9.79
CA ARG A 286 26.66 25.04 9.37
C ARG A 286 26.99 25.87 8.14
N GLU A 287 26.06 26.00 7.20
CA GLU A 287 26.21 26.88 6.04
C GLU A 287 26.37 28.34 6.47
N LYS A 288 25.61 28.78 7.48
CA LYS A 288 25.72 30.11 8.06
C LYS A 288 27.10 30.31 8.69
N ASP A 289 27.54 29.36 9.51
CA ASP A 289 28.83 29.45 10.22
C ASP A 289 30.02 29.45 9.24
N ALA A 290 29.87 28.78 8.09
CA ALA A 290 30.88 28.73 7.02
C ALA A 290 30.75 29.86 5.97
N GLY A 291 29.71 30.69 6.04
CA GLY A 291 29.43 31.73 5.03
C GLY A 291 29.16 31.19 3.62
N ILE A 292 28.54 30.01 3.51
CA ILE A 292 28.27 29.34 2.24
C ILE A 292 26.81 29.61 1.83
N PHE A 293 26.62 30.14 0.63
CA PHE A 293 25.28 30.27 0.02
C PHE A 293 24.97 29.08 -0.89
N PRO A 294 23.79 28.45 -0.74
CA PRO A 294 23.39 27.34 -1.59
C PRO A 294 22.90 27.80 -2.96
N GLU A 295 22.92 26.91 -3.95
CA GLU A 295 22.28 27.15 -5.25
C GLU A 295 20.75 27.18 -5.09
N ALA A 296 20.07 28.13 -5.76
CA ALA A 296 18.64 28.39 -5.58
C ALA A 296 17.73 27.17 -5.88
N ASP A 297 18.02 26.43 -6.96
CA ASP A 297 17.30 25.22 -7.35
C ASP A 297 17.41 24.10 -6.30
N VAL A 298 18.63 23.86 -5.83
CA VAL A 298 18.96 22.86 -4.80
C VAL A 298 18.34 23.22 -3.46
N ASP A 299 18.38 24.51 -3.09
CA ASP A 299 17.80 25.01 -1.85
C ASP A 299 16.28 24.93 -1.84
N LEU A 300 15.65 25.32 -2.94
CA LEU A 300 14.21 25.22 -3.09
C LEU A 300 13.76 23.77 -2.97
N PHE A 301 14.41 22.84 -3.69
CA PHE A 301 14.05 21.42 -3.64
C PHE A 301 14.21 20.82 -2.23
N MET A 302 15.32 21.13 -1.54
CA MET A 302 15.60 20.58 -0.22
C MET A 302 14.63 21.13 0.84
N LYS A 303 14.36 22.44 0.83
CA LYS A 303 13.37 23.08 1.71
C LYS A 303 11.95 22.57 1.43
N ALA A 304 11.60 22.40 0.16
CA ALA A 304 10.28 21.91 -0.26
C ALA A 304 10.05 20.44 0.11
N SER A 305 11.09 19.62 0.02
CA SER A 305 11.04 18.22 0.42
C SER A 305 10.96 18.05 1.95
N ALA A 306 11.34 19.07 2.72
CA ALA A 306 11.29 19.09 4.18
C ALA A 306 10.10 19.89 4.75
N ALA A 307 9.19 20.39 3.91
CA ALA A 307 8.03 21.17 4.34
C ALA A 307 6.97 20.27 5.00
N GLN A 308 6.63 20.55 6.27
CA GLN A 308 5.61 19.82 7.02
C GLN A 308 4.19 20.34 6.77
N GLY A 309 3.20 19.44 6.76
CA GLY A 309 1.77 19.78 6.77
C GLY A 309 1.19 20.28 5.43
N VAL A 310 1.95 20.17 4.34
CA VAL A 310 1.50 20.56 2.99
C VAL A 310 0.61 19.45 2.40
N LYS A 311 -0.47 19.82 1.71
CA LYS A 311 -1.43 18.86 1.12
C LYS A 311 -0.83 18.01 0.00
N SER A 312 0.05 18.60 -0.81
CA SER A 312 0.73 17.94 -1.93
C SER A 312 2.19 18.36 -1.90
N SER A 313 3.08 17.38 -1.82
CA SER A 313 4.51 17.60 -1.59
C SER A 313 5.27 17.62 -2.91
N ILE A 314 6.32 18.45 -2.99
CA ILE A 314 7.23 18.44 -4.14
C ILE A 314 7.87 17.07 -4.36
N ILE A 315 8.02 16.27 -3.28
CA ILE A 315 8.58 14.92 -3.36
C ILE A 315 7.63 13.98 -4.11
N THR A 316 6.31 14.21 -4.04
CA THR A 316 5.32 13.47 -4.83
C THR A 316 5.51 13.79 -6.31
N ASP A 317 5.58 15.06 -6.67
CA ASP A 317 5.75 15.50 -8.06
C ASP A 317 7.10 15.01 -8.65
N TYR A 318 8.19 15.05 -7.87
CA TYR A 318 9.49 14.46 -8.21
C TYR A 318 9.42 12.94 -8.40
N THR A 319 8.74 12.22 -7.50
CA THR A 319 8.57 10.77 -7.57
C THR A 319 7.77 10.36 -8.81
N LEU A 320 6.71 11.11 -9.13
CA LEU A 320 5.92 10.92 -10.35
C LEU A 320 6.79 11.09 -11.60
N LYS A 321 7.67 12.08 -11.63
CA LYS A 321 8.57 12.33 -12.76
C LYS A 321 9.59 11.21 -12.96
N ILE A 322 10.28 10.78 -11.89
CA ILE A 322 11.30 9.72 -11.96
C ILE A 322 10.71 8.39 -12.41
N LEU A 323 9.50 8.07 -11.94
CA LEU A 323 8.85 6.82 -12.31
C LEU A 323 8.11 6.91 -13.65
N GLY A 324 8.18 8.04 -14.37
CA GLY A 324 7.49 8.24 -15.65
C GLY A 324 5.97 8.11 -15.52
N LEU A 325 5.41 8.61 -14.41
CA LEU A 325 3.98 8.63 -14.08
C LEU A 325 3.35 10.02 -14.26
N ASP A 326 4.10 11.00 -14.76
CA ASP A 326 3.65 12.37 -15.00
C ASP A 326 2.47 12.44 -15.97
N ILE A 327 2.51 11.62 -17.04
CA ILE A 327 1.44 11.54 -18.05
C ILE A 327 0.10 11.07 -17.43
N CYS A 328 0.14 10.19 -16.43
CA CYS A 328 -1.06 9.61 -15.81
C CYS A 328 -1.31 10.10 -14.37
N LYS A 329 -0.68 11.20 -13.96
CA LYS A 329 -0.74 11.71 -12.57
C LYS A 329 -2.18 11.96 -12.09
N ASP A 330 -3.05 12.47 -12.96
CA ASP A 330 -4.44 12.81 -12.64
C ASP A 330 -5.44 11.74 -13.11
N THR A 331 -4.94 10.62 -13.63
CA THR A 331 -5.76 9.47 -14.04
C THR A 331 -6.07 8.59 -12.83
N ILE A 332 -7.29 8.05 -12.76
CA ILE A 332 -7.68 7.08 -11.73
C ILE A 332 -6.86 5.79 -11.85
N VAL A 333 -6.50 5.20 -10.72
CA VAL A 333 -5.73 3.94 -10.71
C VAL A 333 -6.55 2.78 -11.30
N GLY A 334 -7.85 2.76 -11.05
CA GLY A 334 -8.75 1.70 -11.48
C GLY A 334 -8.67 0.45 -10.61
N ASP A 335 -9.69 -0.39 -10.74
CA ASP A 335 -9.83 -1.68 -10.10
C ASP A 335 -10.34 -2.72 -11.12
N ASP A 336 -10.71 -3.91 -10.67
CA ASP A 336 -11.14 -4.99 -11.56
C ASP A 336 -12.45 -4.65 -12.31
N MET A 337 -13.24 -3.70 -11.80
CA MET A 337 -14.52 -3.28 -12.40
C MET A 337 -14.41 -1.95 -13.14
N MET A 338 -13.45 -1.09 -12.78
CA MET A 338 -13.21 0.22 -13.38
C MET A 338 -11.84 0.26 -14.05
N ARG A 339 -11.84 0.45 -15.37
CA ARG A 339 -10.62 0.67 -16.14
C ARG A 339 -9.90 1.93 -15.64
N GLY A 340 -8.62 1.79 -15.32
CA GLY A 340 -7.74 2.90 -14.96
C GLY A 340 -6.43 2.85 -15.74
N ILE A 341 -5.32 3.01 -15.03
CA ILE A 341 -3.96 2.94 -15.58
C ILE A 341 -3.58 1.51 -16.03
N SER A 342 -2.53 1.40 -16.85
CA SER A 342 -2.03 0.09 -17.29
C SER A 342 -1.39 -0.71 -16.15
N GLY A 343 -1.24 -2.03 -16.30
CA GLY A 343 -0.60 -2.89 -15.29
C GLY A 343 0.83 -2.43 -14.94
N GLY A 344 1.65 -2.14 -15.94
CA GLY A 344 2.99 -1.59 -15.74
C GLY A 344 3.00 -0.21 -15.05
N GLN A 345 2.03 0.66 -15.36
CA GLN A 345 1.86 1.92 -14.61
C GLN A 345 1.49 1.65 -13.16
N LYS A 346 0.55 0.72 -12.90
CA LYS A 346 0.12 0.34 -11.56
C LYS A 346 1.27 -0.21 -10.71
N LYS A 347 2.17 -0.99 -11.31
CA LYS A 347 3.40 -1.47 -10.66
C LYS A 347 4.31 -0.32 -10.23
N ARG A 348 4.48 0.67 -11.11
CA ARG A 348 5.23 1.90 -10.81
C ARG A 348 4.56 2.72 -9.71
N VAL A 349 3.22 2.77 -9.65
CA VAL A 349 2.49 3.39 -8.53
C VAL A 349 2.77 2.68 -7.20
N THR A 350 2.84 1.34 -7.18
CA THR A 350 3.20 0.57 -5.98
C THR A 350 4.61 0.92 -5.49
N THR A 351 5.57 1.04 -6.41
CA THR A 351 6.93 1.52 -6.08
C THR A 351 6.89 2.97 -5.56
N GLY A 352 6.20 3.86 -6.27
CA GLY A 352 6.03 5.28 -5.93
C GLY A 352 5.43 5.52 -4.54
N GLU A 353 4.37 4.78 -4.22
CA GLU A 353 3.70 4.84 -2.91
C GLU A 353 4.68 4.55 -1.77
N MET A 354 5.67 3.69 -1.98
CA MET A 354 6.66 3.34 -0.96
C MET A 354 7.87 4.27 -0.94
N ILE A 355 8.40 4.69 -2.09
CA ILE A 355 9.63 5.51 -2.16
C ILE A 355 9.41 6.99 -1.84
N VAL A 356 8.18 7.49 -1.91
CA VAL A 356 7.85 8.90 -1.61
C VAL A 356 8.17 9.27 -0.15
N GLY A 357 8.22 8.27 0.74
CA GLY A 357 8.55 8.43 2.15
C GLY A 357 10.04 8.73 2.42
N PRO A 358 10.41 8.86 3.71
CA PRO A 358 11.77 9.16 4.13
C PRO A 358 12.66 7.90 4.27
N THR A 359 12.10 6.70 4.05
CA THR A 359 12.81 5.42 4.21
C THR A 359 13.96 5.27 3.23
N LYS A 360 15.13 4.90 3.76
CA LYS A 360 16.36 4.68 2.97
C LYS A 360 16.68 3.20 2.74
N THR A 361 16.06 2.29 3.48
CA THR A 361 16.22 0.85 3.27
C THR A 361 15.05 0.34 2.44
N LEU A 362 15.30 -0.13 1.21
CA LEU A 362 14.24 -0.58 0.30
C LEU A 362 14.44 -2.06 -0.05
N PHE A 363 13.40 -2.86 0.15
CA PHE A 363 13.32 -4.24 -0.32
C PHE A 363 12.25 -4.33 -1.38
N MET A 364 12.68 -4.60 -2.61
CA MET A 364 11.84 -4.50 -3.80
C MET A 364 11.61 -5.89 -4.38
N ASP A 365 10.35 -6.36 -4.35
CA ASP A 365 10.00 -7.68 -4.83
C ASP A 365 9.39 -7.64 -6.23
N GLU A 366 10.15 -8.16 -7.20
CA GLU A 366 9.72 -8.32 -8.59
C GLU A 366 9.14 -7.03 -9.20
N ILE A 367 9.88 -5.93 -9.12
CA ILE A 367 9.39 -4.61 -9.56
C ILE A 367 9.31 -4.44 -11.08
N SER A 368 9.93 -5.34 -11.85
CA SER A 368 9.96 -5.31 -13.32
C SER A 368 8.84 -6.09 -13.99
N THR A 369 8.03 -6.86 -13.23
CA THR A 369 6.98 -7.69 -13.82
C THR A 369 5.92 -6.82 -14.51
N GLY A 370 5.71 -7.04 -15.81
CA GLY A 370 4.76 -6.25 -16.60
C GLY A 370 5.29 -4.89 -17.08
N LEU A 371 6.60 -4.64 -16.95
CA LEU A 371 7.30 -3.52 -17.57
C LEU A 371 8.10 -3.97 -18.79
N ASP A 372 8.26 -3.07 -19.77
CA ASP A 372 9.21 -3.27 -20.86
C ASP A 372 10.66 -3.09 -20.37
N SER A 373 11.62 -3.65 -21.12
CA SER A 373 13.04 -3.62 -20.77
C SER A 373 13.60 -2.20 -20.69
N SER A 374 13.14 -1.31 -21.56
CA SER A 374 13.61 0.08 -21.59
C SER A 374 13.17 0.82 -20.31
N THR A 375 11.87 0.83 -19.99
CA THR A 375 11.34 1.43 -18.76
C THR A 375 11.98 0.83 -17.51
N THR A 376 12.22 -0.50 -17.50
CA THR A 376 12.90 -1.17 -16.40
C THR A 376 14.30 -0.62 -16.19
N PHE A 377 15.09 -0.47 -17.25
CA PHE A 377 16.43 0.12 -17.19
C PHE A 377 16.39 1.55 -16.63
N GLN A 378 15.47 2.41 -17.12
CA GLN A 378 15.37 3.81 -16.68
C GLN A 378 15.08 3.90 -15.17
N ILE A 379 14.16 3.06 -14.67
CA ILE A 379 13.79 3.05 -13.25
C ILE A 379 14.93 2.54 -12.39
N VAL A 380 15.56 1.43 -12.78
CA VAL A 380 16.69 0.85 -12.03
C VAL A 380 17.86 1.83 -11.99
N LYS A 381 18.13 2.55 -13.08
CA LYS A 381 19.17 3.59 -13.13
C LYS A 381 18.86 4.77 -12.21
N CYS A 382 17.63 5.27 -12.21
CA CYS A 382 17.22 6.32 -11.27
C CYS A 382 17.35 5.84 -9.81
N LEU A 383 16.98 4.58 -9.51
CA LEU A 383 17.14 4.00 -8.19
C LEU A 383 18.63 3.87 -7.79
N GLN A 384 19.49 3.45 -8.72
CA GLN A 384 20.94 3.40 -8.52
C GLN A 384 21.50 4.77 -8.11
N GLN A 385 21.11 5.83 -8.81
CA GLN A 385 21.51 7.20 -8.48
C GLN A 385 21.05 7.61 -7.07
N ILE A 386 19.81 7.26 -6.68
CA ILE A 386 19.31 7.50 -5.33
C ILE A 386 20.14 6.72 -4.29
N VAL A 387 20.51 5.47 -4.58
CA VAL A 387 21.31 4.62 -3.70
C VAL A 387 22.70 5.20 -3.46
N HIS A 388 23.42 5.53 -4.53
CA HIS A 388 24.80 6.02 -4.45
C HIS A 388 24.89 7.43 -3.86
N LEU A 389 23.93 8.32 -4.16
CA LEU A 389 24.01 9.73 -3.75
C LEU A 389 23.34 10.02 -2.40
N ASN A 390 22.29 9.29 -2.01
CA ASN A 390 21.60 9.48 -0.72
C ASN A 390 22.01 8.47 0.38
N GLU A 391 22.98 7.61 0.08
CA GLU A 391 23.46 6.52 0.94
C GLU A 391 22.32 5.57 1.38
N ALA A 392 21.51 5.15 0.41
CA ALA A 392 20.40 4.22 0.64
C ALA A 392 20.89 2.77 0.61
N THR A 393 20.09 1.86 1.16
CA THR A 393 20.38 0.41 1.19
C THR A 393 19.27 -0.32 0.47
N VAL A 394 19.56 -0.90 -0.69
CA VAL A 394 18.50 -1.40 -1.58
C VAL A 394 18.79 -2.81 -2.06
N VAL A 395 17.81 -3.70 -1.90
CA VAL A 395 17.79 -5.02 -2.52
C VAL A 395 16.62 -5.11 -3.47
N ILE A 396 16.89 -5.47 -4.73
CA ILE A 396 15.88 -5.60 -5.78
C ILE A 396 15.86 -7.04 -6.27
N SER A 397 14.70 -7.69 -6.18
CA SER A 397 14.43 -8.97 -6.83
C SER A 397 13.96 -8.73 -8.26
N LEU A 398 14.67 -9.30 -9.24
CA LEU A 398 14.29 -9.31 -10.65
C LEU A 398 14.30 -10.74 -11.16
N LEU A 399 13.33 -11.11 -12.00
CA LEU A 399 13.26 -12.47 -12.55
C LEU A 399 14.27 -12.67 -13.67
N GLN A 400 14.28 -11.82 -14.70
CA GLN A 400 15.20 -11.94 -15.86
C GLN A 400 15.58 -10.54 -16.36
N PRO A 401 16.55 -9.86 -15.72
CA PRO A 401 16.99 -8.55 -16.16
C PRO A 401 17.78 -8.63 -17.46
N ALA A 402 17.56 -7.65 -18.35
CA ALA A 402 18.41 -7.46 -19.53
C ALA A 402 19.87 -7.16 -19.13
N PRO A 403 20.87 -7.47 -19.96
CA PRO A 403 22.29 -7.27 -19.64
C PRO A 403 22.62 -5.85 -19.18
N GLU A 404 22.06 -4.84 -19.84
CA GLU A 404 22.28 -3.43 -19.49
C GLU A 404 21.72 -3.09 -18.11
N THR A 405 20.62 -3.73 -17.71
CA THR A 405 20.03 -3.57 -16.37
C THR A 405 20.82 -4.33 -15.31
N PHE A 406 21.32 -5.52 -15.66
CA PHE A 406 22.18 -6.33 -14.79
C PHE A 406 23.47 -5.59 -14.43
N ASP A 407 24.04 -4.85 -15.37
CA ASP A 407 25.29 -4.08 -15.19
C ASP A 407 25.14 -2.86 -14.27
N LEU A 408 23.92 -2.45 -13.94
CA LEU A 408 23.68 -1.38 -12.97
C LEU A 408 23.86 -1.84 -11.51
N PHE A 409 23.92 -3.14 -11.23
CA PHE A 409 23.99 -3.64 -9.87
C PHE A 409 25.42 -3.79 -9.36
N ASP A 410 25.63 -3.40 -8.09
CA ASP A 410 26.92 -3.45 -7.43
C ASP A 410 27.22 -4.85 -6.88
N ASP A 411 26.19 -5.47 -6.26
CA ASP A 411 26.27 -6.78 -5.60
C ASP A 411 25.13 -7.70 -6.08
N ILE A 412 25.34 -9.01 -5.98
CA ILE A 412 24.35 -10.05 -6.29
C ILE A 412 24.17 -10.95 -5.08
N ILE A 413 22.93 -11.33 -4.78
CA ILE A 413 22.55 -12.46 -3.95
C ILE A 413 21.88 -13.48 -4.88
N LEU A 414 22.52 -14.63 -5.08
CA LEU A 414 21.97 -15.74 -5.85
C LEU A 414 21.38 -16.77 -4.87
N LEU A 415 20.07 -16.91 -4.89
CA LEU A 415 19.30 -17.80 -4.00
C LEU A 415 18.69 -18.95 -4.81
N SER A 416 19.00 -20.20 -4.43
CA SER A 416 18.42 -21.40 -5.03
C SER A 416 18.09 -22.43 -3.95
N GLU A 417 16.97 -23.16 -4.08
CA GLU A 417 16.52 -24.19 -3.13
C GLU A 417 16.56 -23.79 -1.62
N GLY A 418 16.34 -22.51 -1.32
CA GLY A 418 16.38 -21.95 0.03
C GLY A 418 17.78 -21.65 0.57
N GLN A 419 18.84 -21.77 -0.24
CA GLN A 419 20.24 -21.54 0.13
C GLN A 419 20.85 -20.42 -0.70
N ILE A 420 21.77 -19.66 -0.09
CA ILE A 420 22.58 -18.67 -0.80
C ILE A 420 23.74 -19.40 -1.48
N VAL A 421 23.70 -19.38 -2.82
CA VAL A 421 24.73 -19.95 -3.69
C VAL A 421 25.93 -19.01 -3.77
N TYR A 422 25.67 -17.71 -3.88
CA TYR A 422 26.68 -16.66 -3.95
C TYR A 422 26.13 -15.35 -3.38
N GLN A 423 26.96 -14.61 -2.66
CA GLN A 423 26.67 -13.24 -2.24
C GLN A 423 27.91 -12.36 -2.30
N GLY A 424 27.86 -11.28 -3.08
CA GLY A 424 28.97 -10.32 -3.16
C GLY A 424 29.00 -9.53 -4.46
N PRO A 425 30.14 -8.94 -4.81
CA PRO A 425 30.27 -8.11 -6.01
C PRO A 425 29.90 -8.88 -7.27
N ARG A 426 29.22 -8.20 -8.20
CA ARG A 426 28.82 -8.76 -9.50
C ARG A 426 30.01 -9.34 -10.27
N ASP A 427 31.15 -8.66 -10.25
CA ASP A 427 32.29 -8.99 -11.12
C ASP A 427 32.93 -10.36 -10.84
N HIS A 428 32.84 -10.87 -9.60
CA HIS A 428 33.44 -12.16 -9.20
C HIS A 428 32.50 -13.37 -9.35
N ILE A 429 31.23 -13.16 -9.74
CA ILE A 429 30.27 -14.27 -9.79
C ILE A 429 30.57 -15.27 -10.92
N LEU A 430 31.07 -14.78 -12.06
CA LEU A 430 31.46 -15.65 -13.19
C LEU A 430 32.68 -16.48 -12.84
N GLU A 431 33.69 -15.87 -12.22
CA GLU A 431 34.89 -16.54 -11.69
C GLU A 431 34.51 -17.68 -10.72
N PHE A 432 33.51 -17.45 -9.87
CA PHE A 432 33.00 -18.48 -8.95
C PHE A 432 32.48 -19.71 -9.70
N PHE A 433 31.66 -19.55 -10.74
CA PHE A 433 31.14 -20.69 -11.53
C PHE A 433 32.20 -21.32 -12.44
N GLU A 434 33.15 -20.54 -12.95
CA GLU A 434 34.30 -21.06 -13.70
C GLU A 434 35.16 -21.99 -12.85
N SER A 435 35.26 -21.75 -11.53
CA SER A 435 35.96 -22.64 -10.59
C SER A 435 35.34 -24.04 -10.45
N PHE A 436 34.12 -24.24 -10.95
CA PHE A 436 33.45 -25.55 -11.04
C PHE A 436 33.50 -26.16 -12.45
N GLY A 437 34.03 -25.45 -13.46
CA GLY A 437 34.05 -25.89 -14.86
C GLY A 437 32.87 -25.40 -15.70
N PHE A 438 32.07 -24.46 -15.19
CA PHE A 438 30.96 -23.84 -15.94
C PHE A 438 31.35 -22.49 -16.52
N LYS A 439 31.00 -22.22 -17.77
CA LYS A 439 31.26 -20.93 -18.41
C LYS A 439 30.00 -20.37 -19.06
N CYS A 440 29.78 -19.05 -18.90
CA CYS A 440 28.70 -18.35 -19.56
C CYS A 440 29.01 -18.18 -21.06
N PRO A 441 28.11 -18.59 -21.99
CA PRO A 441 28.26 -18.32 -23.42
C PRO A 441 28.16 -16.83 -23.75
N GLU A 442 28.87 -16.34 -24.78
CA GLU A 442 28.90 -14.92 -25.16
C GLU A 442 27.54 -14.33 -25.57
N ARG A 443 26.67 -15.15 -26.19
CA ARG A 443 25.34 -14.72 -26.65
C ARG A 443 24.25 -14.82 -25.59
N LYS A 444 24.59 -15.27 -24.39
CA LYS A 444 23.62 -15.48 -23.31
C LYS A 444 23.78 -14.41 -22.24
N GLY A 445 22.65 -13.88 -21.75
CA GLY A 445 22.65 -12.95 -20.64
C GLY A 445 23.17 -13.61 -19.36
N THR A 446 24.03 -12.91 -18.62
CA THR A 446 24.61 -13.44 -17.38
C THR A 446 23.53 -13.81 -16.36
N ALA A 447 22.48 -12.99 -16.21
CA ALA A 447 21.40 -13.28 -15.26
C ALA A 447 20.61 -14.57 -15.57
N ASP A 448 20.46 -14.90 -16.86
CA ASP A 448 19.82 -16.15 -17.29
C ASP A 448 20.73 -17.34 -17.01
N PHE A 449 22.01 -17.23 -17.35
CA PHE A 449 23.03 -18.23 -17.01
C PHE A 449 23.03 -18.54 -15.51
N LEU A 450 23.01 -17.54 -14.64
CA LEU A 450 23.07 -17.71 -13.19
C LEU A 450 21.86 -18.45 -12.61
N GLN A 451 20.69 -18.34 -13.23
CA GLN A 451 19.50 -19.07 -12.78
C GLN A 451 19.52 -20.52 -13.30
N GLU A 452 19.92 -20.71 -14.55
CA GLU A 452 19.93 -22.01 -15.19
C GLU A 452 21.08 -22.92 -14.74
N VAL A 453 22.26 -22.36 -14.40
CA VAL A 453 23.41 -23.16 -13.92
C VAL A 453 23.12 -23.89 -12.61
N THR A 454 22.12 -23.43 -11.85
CA THR A 454 21.67 -24.09 -10.61
C THR A 454 20.57 -25.14 -10.86
N SER A 455 20.02 -25.22 -12.07
CA SER A 455 18.94 -26.15 -12.47
C SER A 455 19.50 -27.48 -12.95
N LYS A 456 18.98 -28.60 -12.42
CA LYS A 456 19.37 -29.95 -12.86
C LYS A 456 19.16 -30.20 -14.36
N LYS A 457 18.18 -29.55 -14.97
CA LYS A 457 17.85 -29.74 -16.40
C LYS A 457 18.81 -29.01 -17.33
N ASP A 458 19.33 -27.87 -16.88
CA ASP A 458 19.98 -26.88 -17.74
C ASP A 458 21.48 -26.77 -17.44
N GLN A 459 21.97 -27.29 -16.31
CA GLN A 459 23.36 -27.17 -15.88
C GLN A 459 24.36 -27.82 -16.85
N GLU A 460 24.00 -28.92 -17.52
CA GLU A 460 24.90 -29.65 -18.43
C GLU A 460 25.34 -28.81 -19.64
N GLN A 461 24.47 -27.94 -20.15
CA GLN A 461 24.75 -27.15 -21.35
C GLN A 461 25.88 -26.11 -21.16
N TYR A 462 26.25 -25.84 -19.91
CA TYR A 462 27.29 -24.86 -19.55
C TYR A 462 28.63 -25.49 -19.21
N TRP A 463 28.72 -26.81 -19.25
CA TRP A 463 29.93 -27.54 -18.92
C TRP A 463 30.99 -27.35 -20.02
N VAL A 464 32.19 -26.90 -19.64
CA VAL A 464 33.29 -26.66 -20.59
C VAL A 464 34.56 -27.46 -20.25
N ASP A 465 34.69 -27.99 -19.03
CA ASP A 465 35.89 -28.76 -18.65
C ASP A 465 35.90 -30.16 -19.29
N GLU A 466 36.55 -30.26 -20.45
CA GLU A 466 36.73 -31.53 -21.18
C GLU A 466 37.54 -32.58 -20.41
N ARG A 467 38.28 -32.17 -19.36
CA ARG A 467 39.12 -33.09 -18.58
C ARG A 467 38.32 -33.97 -17.62
N ARG A 468 37.05 -33.63 -17.37
CA ARG A 468 36.18 -34.32 -16.41
C ARG A 468 34.80 -34.55 -17.04
N PRO A 469 34.20 -35.75 -16.87
CA PRO A 469 32.83 -35.97 -17.30
C PRO A 469 31.89 -35.10 -16.47
N TYR A 470 30.85 -34.58 -17.12
CA TYR A 470 29.82 -33.81 -16.44
C TYR A 470 29.17 -34.63 -15.31
N ARG A 471 29.04 -34.00 -14.15
CA ARG A 471 28.25 -34.49 -13.02
C ARG A 471 27.38 -33.35 -12.54
N TYR A 472 26.10 -33.63 -12.29
CA TYR A 472 25.24 -32.67 -11.63
C TYR A 472 25.82 -32.28 -10.26
N ILE A 473 26.06 -30.98 -10.08
CA ILE A 473 26.51 -30.37 -8.83
C ILE A 473 25.27 -29.79 -8.14
N PRO A 474 24.87 -30.35 -6.97
CA PRO A 474 23.70 -29.85 -6.25
C PRO A 474 23.96 -28.48 -5.61
N VAL A 475 22.90 -27.73 -5.37
CA VAL A 475 22.93 -26.37 -4.78
C VAL A 475 23.71 -26.32 -3.46
N HIS A 476 23.56 -27.33 -2.61
CA HIS A 476 24.30 -27.45 -1.35
C HIS A 476 25.82 -27.47 -1.53
N GLU A 477 26.32 -28.11 -2.61
CA GLU A 477 27.76 -28.17 -2.89
C GLU A 477 28.28 -26.79 -3.30
N PHE A 478 27.54 -26.04 -4.12
CA PHE A 478 27.88 -24.65 -4.43
C PHE A 478 27.91 -23.78 -3.17
N ALA A 479 26.86 -23.84 -2.33
CA ALA A 479 26.77 -23.05 -1.11
C ALA A 479 27.92 -23.36 -0.12
N THR A 480 28.33 -24.62 -0.03
CA THR A 480 29.45 -25.03 0.83
C THR A 480 30.78 -24.49 0.30
N LYS A 481 31.02 -24.59 -1.01
CA LYS A 481 32.22 -24.06 -1.66
C LYS A 481 32.30 -22.54 -1.60
N PHE A 482 31.17 -21.84 -1.68
CA PHE A 482 31.12 -20.38 -1.55
C PHE A 482 31.74 -19.90 -0.23
N LYS A 483 31.53 -20.62 0.88
CA LYS A 483 32.15 -20.30 2.18
C LYS A 483 33.69 -20.29 2.14
N ASN A 484 34.29 -21.08 1.26
CA ASN A 484 35.74 -21.16 1.07
C ASN A 484 36.27 -20.25 -0.06
N PHE A 485 35.39 -19.75 -0.93
CA PHE A 485 35.75 -18.81 -1.98
C PHE A 485 36.16 -17.46 -1.37
N HIS A 486 37.11 -16.74 -1.96
CA HIS A 486 37.69 -15.54 -1.34
C HIS A 486 36.63 -14.49 -0.94
N VAL A 487 35.55 -14.35 -1.73
CA VAL A 487 34.41 -13.48 -1.41
C VAL A 487 33.65 -13.98 -0.18
N GLY A 488 33.35 -15.28 -0.10
CA GLY A 488 32.64 -15.87 1.04
C GLY A 488 33.48 -15.89 2.32
N THR A 489 34.79 -16.13 2.23
CA THR A 489 35.72 -16.00 3.36
C THR A 489 35.75 -14.56 3.88
N LYS A 490 35.80 -13.57 2.99
CA LYS A 490 35.73 -12.15 3.36
C LYS A 490 34.39 -11.81 4.04
N LEU A 491 33.28 -12.30 3.49
CA LEU A 491 31.94 -12.13 4.06
C LEU A 491 31.85 -12.74 5.46
N SER A 492 32.36 -13.95 5.66
CA SER A 492 32.41 -14.62 6.96
C SER A 492 33.24 -13.85 7.99
N ASN A 493 34.39 -13.32 7.58
CA ASN A 493 35.21 -12.46 8.44
C ASN A 493 34.48 -11.17 8.81
N GLU A 494 33.78 -10.51 7.88
CA GLU A 494 33.00 -9.29 8.15
C GLU A 494 31.76 -9.56 9.04
N LEU A 495 31.15 -10.75 8.93
CA LEU A 495 30.07 -11.20 9.80
C LEU A 495 30.58 -11.42 11.24
N SER A 496 31.77 -12.00 11.40
CA SER A 496 32.37 -12.26 12.72
C SER A 496 32.65 -10.99 13.54
N VAL A 497 32.75 -9.82 12.89
CA VAL A 497 32.93 -8.53 13.56
C VAL A 497 31.57 -7.93 13.90
N PRO A 498 31.21 -7.82 15.19
CA PRO A 498 29.93 -7.24 15.60
C PRO A 498 29.91 -5.74 15.26
N PHE A 499 28.75 -5.25 14.82
CA PHE A 499 28.57 -3.82 14.55
C PHE A 499 28.56 -3.02 15.85
N GLU A 500 29.40 -2.00 15.94
CA GLU A 500 29.49 -1.15 17.13
C GLU A 500 28.34 -0.13 17.15
N LYS A 501 27.34 -0.32 18.03
CA LYS A 501 26.14 0.53 18.12
C LYS A 501 26.46 2.03 18.31
N SER A 502 27.62 2.37 18.90
CA SER A 502 28.10 3.74 19.13
C SER A 502 28.43 4.49 17.84
N LYS A 503 28.83 3.78 16.78
CA LYS A 503 29.18 4.34 15.46
C LYS A 503 27.95 4.62 14.59
N GLY A 504 26.79 4.06 14.94
CA GLY A 504 25.54 4.23 14.21
C GLY A 504 24.91 5.60 14.45
N HIS A 505 24.51 6.28 13.37
CA HIS A 505 23.76 7.53 13.48
C HIS A 505 22.34 7.23 14.00
N LYS A 506 21.90 7.86 15.10
CA LYS A 506 20.57 7.60 15.72
C LYS A 506 19.40 7.78 14.75
N ALA A 507 19.52 8.73 13.82
CA ALA A 507 18.52 9.00 12.77
C ALA A 507 18.43 7.92 11.66
N ALA A 508 19.25 6.87 11.71
CA ALA A 508 19.22 5.77 10.73
C ALA A 508 18.06 4.79 10.98
N LEU A 509 17.65 4.62 12.25
CA LEU A 509 16.59 3.70 12.64
C LEU A 509 15.39 4.47 13.22
N VAL A 510 14.20 3.96 12.97
CA VAL A 510 12.96 4.53 13.51
C VAL A 510 12.48 3.69 14.69
N PHE A 511 12.36 4.32 15.85
CA PHE A 511 11.91 3.68 17.09
C PHE A 511 10.42 3.91 17.37
N ASP A 512 9.82 4.95 16.78
CA ASP A 512 8.40 5.25 16.93
C ASP A 512 7.54 4.52 15.89
N LYS A 513 6.40 3.98 16.34
CA LYS A 513 5.47 3.25 15.45
C LYS A 513 4.85 4.13 14.36
N TYR A 514 4.61 5.40 14.66
CA TYR A 514 4.02 6.37 13.73
C TYR A 514 4.89 7.63 13.69
N SER A 515 5.39 7.95 12.49
CA SER A 515 6.27 9.10 12.24
C SER A 515 5.55 10.46 12.30
N VAL A 516 4.22 10.44 12.28
CA VAL A 516 3.34 11.62 12.22
C VAL A 516 2.35 11.59 13.37
N LYS A 517 1.95 12.77 13.86
CA LYS A 517 0.96 12.89 14.93
C LYS A 517 -0.36 12.23 14.54
N LYS A 518 -0.97 11.49 15.47
CA LYS A 518 -2.23 10.77 15.22
C LYS A 518 -3.38 11.66 14.75
N SER A 519 -3.41 12.94 15.16
CA SER A 519 -4.39 13.94 14.71
C SER A 519 -4.24 14.29 13.21
N GLU A 520 -3.01 14.37 12.71
CA GLU A 520 -2.73 14.63 11.30
C GLU A 520 -3.01 13.40 10.44
N LEU A 521 -2.76 12.20 10.98
CA LEU A 521 -3.18 10.94 10.35
C LEU A 521 -4.71 10.85 10.26
N LEU A 522 -5.43 11.21 11.34
CA LEU A 522 -6.89 11.28 11.34
C LEU A 522 -7.40 12.26 10.28
N LYS A 523 -6.81 13.46 10.21
CA LYS A 523 -7.14 14.45 9.19
C LYS A 523 -6.90 13.92 7.78
N SER A 524 -5.79 13.21 7.57
CA SER A 524 -5.46 12.65 6.25
C SER A 524 -6.44 11.56 5.82
N CYS A 525 -6.84 10.69 6.75
CA CYS A 525 -7.89 9.69 6.52
C CYS A 525 -9.27 10.34 6.31
N TRP A 526 -9.59 11.41 7.05
CA TRP A 526 -10.83 12.17 6.88
C TRP A 526 -10.93 12.80 5.49
N ASP A 527 -9.88 13.51 5.05
CA ASP A 527 -9.83 14.13 3.73
C ASP A 527 -9.97 13.07 2.62
N LYS A 528 -9.32 11.90 2.78
CA LYS A 528 -9.42 10.77 1.86
C LYS A 528 -10.85 10.24 1.81
N GLU A 529 -11.47 9.95 2.95
CA GLU A 529 -12.83 9.39 2.98
C GLU A 529 -13.86 10.38 2.41
N TRP A 530 -13.75 11.66 2.76
CA TRP A 530 -14.59 12.71 2.19
C TRP A 530 -14.48 12.82 0.66
N MET A 531 -13.25 12.77 0.14
CA MET A 531 -13.00 12.75 -1.30
C MET A 531 -13.64 11.51 -1.97
N LEU A 532 -13.45 10.33 -1.39
CA LEU A 532 -14.03 9.08 -1.89
C LEU A 532 -15.56 9.14 -1.89
N MET A 533 -16.17 9.72 -0.86
CA MET A 533 -17.62 9.92 -0.79
C MET A 533 -18.12 10.87 -1.87
N LYS A 534 -17.41 11.99 -2.11
CA LYS A 534 -17.77 12.94 -3.17
C LYS A 534 -17.70 12.32 -4.56
N ARG A 535 -16.68 11.51 -4.84
CA ARG A 535 -16.51 10.82 -6.14
C ARG A 535 -17.48 9.68 -6.32
N ASN A 536 -17.84 8.98 -5.24
CA ASN A 536 -18.86 7.94 -5.25
C ASN A 536 -20.26 8.48 -4.91
N SER A 537 -20.53 9.75 -5.21
CA SER A 537 -21.82 10.40 -4.92
C SER A 537 -22.99 9.72 -5.63
N PHE A 538 -22.75 9.21 -6.85
CA PHE A 538 -23.73 8.45 -7.63
C PHE A 538 -24.33 7.30 -6.83
N PHE A 539 -23.51 6.57 -6.08
CA PHE A 539 -23.99 5.47 -5.24
C PHE A 539 -24.95 5.96 -4.15
N TYR A 540 -24.59 7.03 -3.43
CA TYR A 540 -25.43 7.58 -2.37
C TYR A 540 -26.73 8.19 -2.90
N VAL A 541 -26.68 8.82 -4.07
CA VAL A 541 -27.87 9.31 -4.79
C VAL A 541 -28.77 8.14 -5.16
N PHE A 542 -28.23 7.09 -5.78
CA PHE A 542 -28.98 5.90 -6.17
C PHE A 542 -29.62 5.22 -4.96
N LYS A 543 -28.88 5.07 -3.86
CA LYS A 543 -29.39 4.51 -2.60
C LYS A 543 -30.55 5.33 -2.04
N THR A 544 -30.47 6.66 -2.11
CA THR A 544 -31.57 7.54 -1.70
C THR A 544 -32.78 7.43 -2.63
N VAL A 545 -32.58 7.34 -3.95
CA VAL A 545 -33.69 7.12 -4.89
C VAL A 545 -34.35 5.76 -4.63
N GLN A 546 -33.56 4.72 -4.37
CA GLN A 546 -34.04 3.39 -4.02
C GLN A 546 -34.90 3.42 -2.74
N ILE A 547 -34.45 4.10 -1.68
CA ILE A 547 -35.23 4.19 -0.43
C ILE A 547 -36.54 4.96 -0.63
N ILE A 548 -36.57 5.99 -1.49
CA ILE A 548 -37.79 6.73 -1.84
C ILE A 548 -38.78 5.84 -2.61
N ILE A 549 -38.31 5.04 -3.58
CA ILE A 549 -39.17 4.11 -4.33
C ILE A 549 -39.79 3.09 -3.39
N ILE A 550 -38.97 2.48 -2.51
CA ILE A 550 -39.47 1.51 -1.53
C ILE A 550 -40.44 2.18 -0.54
N ALA A 551 -40.16 3.41 -0.11
CA ALA A 551 -41.06 4.19 0.74
C ALA A 551 -42.41 4.46 0.05
N ALA A 552 -42.41 4.79 -1.24
CA ALA A 552 -43.62 5.01 -2.03
C ALA A 552 -44.45 3.72 -2.14
N ILE A 553 -43.80 2.59 -2.46
CA ILE A 553 -44.45 1.26 -2.49
C ILE A 553 -45.03 0.91 -1.11
N THR A 554 -44.28 1.17 -0.03
CA THR A 554 -44.75 0.93 1.34
C THR A 554 -45.99 1.76 1.65
N SER A 555 -45.98 3.03 1.23
CA SER A 555 -47.11 3.94 1.45
C SER A 555 -48.35 3.55 0.66
N THR A 556 -48.23 2.94 -0.53
CA THR A 556 -49.39 2.49 -1.29
C THR A 556 -49.98 1.20 -0.72
N VAL A 557 -49.14 0.32 -0.17
CA VAL A 557 -49.59 -0.90 0.54
C VAL A 557 -50.36 -0.54 1.81
N PHE A 558 -49.86 0.42 2.59
CA PHE A 558 -50.49 0.88 3.84
C PHE A 558 -51.14 2.25 3.67
N LEU A 559 -51.96 2.42 2.63
CA LEU A 559 -52.53 3.73 2.30
C LEU A 559 -53.51 4.21 3.38
N ARG A 560 -53.36 5.48 3.80
CA ARG A 560 -54.16 6.09 4.88
C ARG A 560 -55.68 5.92 4.75
N THR A 561 -56.23 5.86 3.53
CA THR A 561 -57.68 5.70 3.31
C THR A 561 -58.22 4.38 3.82
N GLU A 562 -57.40 3.32 3.81
CA GLU A 562 -57.76 1.99 4.29
C GLU A 562 -57.33 1.76 5.76
N MET A 563 -56.48 2.64 6.30
CA MET A 563 -55.97 2.57 7.67
C MET A 563 -56.97 3.20 8.66
N ASN A 564 -57.98 2.41 9.07
CA ASN A 564 -58.94 2.80 10.10
C ASN A 564 -58.33 2.73 11.52
N THR A 565 -59.00 3.28 12.53
CA THR A 565 -58.51 3.24 13.94
C THR A 565 -59.54 2.68 14.91
N ARG A 566 -60.42 1.78 14.47
CA ARG A 566 -61.64 1.40 15.21
C ARG A 566 -61.37 0.26 16.19
N ASN A 567 -60.68 -0.78 15.73
CA ASN A 567 -60.57 -2.06 16.42
C ASN A 567 -59.11 -2.49 16.62
N GLU A 568 -58.90 -3.60 17.33
CA GLU A 568 -57.59 -4.22 17.54
C GLU A 568 -56.94 -4.70 16.23
N SER A 569 -57.76 -5.16 15.27
CA SER A 569 -57.30 -5.52 13.92
C SER A 569 -56.64 -4.34 13.20
N ASP A 570 -57.23 -3.16 13.34
CA ASP A 570 -56.73 -1.95 12.71
C ASP A 570 -55.39 -1.53 13.34
N ALA A 571 -55.29 -1.59 14.67
CA ALA A 571 -54.05 -1.32 15.40
C ALA A 571 -52.92 -2.28 15.00
N ASN A 572 -53.24 -3.58 14.81
CA ASN A 572 -52.29 -4.57 14.31
C ASN A 572 -51.76 -4.23 12.90
N MET A 573 -52.59 -3.61 12.05
CA MET A 573 -52.15 -3.17 10.73
C MET A 573 -51.12 -2.03 10.82
N TYR A 574 -51.29 -1.09 11.76
CA TYR A 574 -50.28 -0.06 12.05
C TYR A 574 -48.97 -0.64 12.61
N VAL A 575 -49.04 -1.59 13.55
CA VAL A 575 -47.84 -2.28 14.06
C VAL A 575 -47.12 -3.02 12.94
N SER A 576 -47.88 -3.66 12.04
CA SER A 576 -47.32 -4.35 10.87
C SER A 576 -46.61 -3.38 9.91
N ALA A 577 -47.17 -2.20 9.67
CA ALA A 577 -46.55 -1.16 8.87
C ALA A 577 -45.25 -0.63 9.51
N LEU A 578 -45.24 -0.42 10.84
CA LEU A 578 -44.04 -0.02 11.58
C LEU A 578 -42.95 -1.10 11.54
N LEU A 579 -43.34 -2.36 11.71
CA LEU A 579 -42.44 -3.51 11.62
C LEU A 579 -41.81 -3.61 10.23
N PHE A 580 -42.62 -3.51 9.17
CA PHE A 580 -42.11 -3.50 7.80
C PHE A 580 -41.13 -2.35 7.57
N GLY A 581 -41.46 -1.14 8.04
CA GLY A 581 -40.58 0.01 7.97
C GLY A 581 -39.26 -0.19 8.72
N MET A 582 -39.28 -0.80 9.90
CA MET A 582 -38.07 -1.15 10.65
C MET A 582 -37.18 -2.12 9.85
N ILE A 583 -37.76 -3.17 9.28
CA ILE A 583 -37.04 -4.18 8.50
C ILE A 583 -36.39 -3.57 7.26
N VAL A 584 -37.13 -2.75 6.49
CA VAL A 584 -36.59 -2.07 5.31
C VAL A 584 -35.43 -1.15 5.67
N ASN A 585 -35.58 -0.32 6.71
CA ASN A 585 -34.53 0.60 7.15
C ASN A 585 -33.30 -0.14 7.71
N MET A 586 -33.48 -1.32 8.32
CA MET A 586 -32.38 -2.19 8.72
C MET A 586 -31.62 -2.72 7.50
N PHE A 587 -32.31 -3.30 6.50
CA PHE A 587 -31.65 -3.88 5.33
C PHE A 587 -31.02 -2.85 4.39
N ASN A 588 -31.42 -1.58 4.46
CA ASN A 588 -30.72 -0.50 3.76
C ASN A 588 -29.22 -0.41 4.14
N GLY A 589 -28.84 -0.89 5.33
CA GLY A 589 -27.45 -1.00 5.76
C GLY A 589 -26.63 -2.08 5.03
N LEU A 590 -27.26 -3.02 4.32
CA LEU A 590 -26.58 -4.13 3.63
C LEU A 590 -25.58 -3.65 2.57
N ALA A 591 -25.84 -2.49 1.96
CA ALA A 591 -24.92 -1.79 1.07
C ALA A 591 -23.52 -1.54 1.69
N GLU A 592 -23.46 -1.23 2.99
CA GLU A 592 -22.21 -0.95 3.71
C GLU A 592 -21.30 -2.18 3.79
N MET A 593 -21.90 -3.38 3.82
CA MET A 593 -21.16 -4.64 3.86
C MET A 593 -20.30 -4.82 2.60
N ALA A 594 -20.92 -4.65 1.42
CA ALA A 594 -20.24 -4.81 0.14
C ALA A 594 -19.09 -3.78 -0.03
N MET A 595 -19.36 -2.51 0.30
CA MET A 595 -18.37 -1.44 0.22
C MET A 595 -17.19 -1.66 1.17
N THR A 596 -17.47 -2.13 2.38
CA THR A 596 -16.42 -2.39 3.37
C THR A 596 -15.51 -3.51 2.88
N ILE A 597 -16.08 -4.63 2.40
CA ILE A 597 -15.30 -5.79 1.92
C ILE A 597 -14.36 -5.40 0.77
N GLN A 598 -14.83 -4.61 -0.20
CA GLN A 598 -14.00 -4.14 -1.32
C GLN A 598 -12.78 -3.31 -0.87
N ARG A 599 -12.89 -2.59 0.26
CA ARG A 599 -11.82 -1.72 0.78
C ARG A 599 -10.83 -2.45 1.68
N LEU A 600 -11.18 -3.64 2.20
CA LEU A 600 -10.36 -4.38 3.16
C LEU A 600 -8.94 -4.71 2.67
N PRO A 601 -8.70 -5.16 1.42
CA PRO A 601 -7.34 -5.52 0.98
C PRO A 601 -6.37 -4.34 1.06
N VAL A 602 -6.81 -3.15 0.62
CA VAL A 602 -6.00 -1.93 0.69
C VAL A 602 -5.83 -1.47 2.13
N PHE A 603 -6.88 -1.58 2.96
CA PHE A 603 -6.79 -1.26 4.38
C PHE A 603 -5.74 -2.14 5.09
N TYR A 604 -5.75 -3.46 4.88
CA TYR A 604 -4.77 -4.36 5.50
C TYR A 604 -3.35 -4.05 5.04
N LYS A 605 -3.13 -3.81 3.75
CA LYS A 605 -1.83 -3.33 3.23
C LYS A 605 -1.36 -2.07 3.98
N GLN A 606 -2.22 -1.05 4.12
CA GLN A 606 -1.87 0.22 4.75
C GLN A 606 -1.64 0.08 6.27
N ARG A 607 -2.45 -0.75 6.94
CA ARG A 607 -2.32 -1.08 8.36
C ARG A 607 -0.99 -1.80 8.63
N ASP A 608 -0.66 -2.81 7.83
CA ASP A 608 0.53 -3.64 8.00
C ASP A 608 1.82 -2.88 7.63
N LEU A 609 1.70 -1.83 6.81
CA LEU A 609 2.74 -0.81 6.55
C LEU A 609 2.78 0.33 7.59
N LEU A 610 1.93 0.27 8.61
CA LEU A 610 1.82 1.28 9.67
C LEU A 610 1.53 2.70 9.14
N PHE A 611 0.83 2.85 8.01
CA PHE A 611 0.49 4.17 7.46
C PHE A 611 -0.41 4.96 8.43
N HIS A 612 -1.38 4.30 9.01
CA HIS A 612 -2.28 4.87 10.01
C HIS A 612 -2.80 3.77 10.95
N PRO A 613 -3.20 4.12 12.19
CA PRO A 613 -3.90 3.16 13.05
C PRO A 613 -5.30 2.82 12.50
N PRO A 614 -5.90 1.68 12.88
CA PRO A 614 -7.23 1.29 12.41
C PRO A 614 -8.33 2.31 12.73
N TRP A 615 -8.32 2.89 13.93
CA TRP A 615 -9.37 3.82 14.37
C TRP A 615 -9.42 5.13 13.59
N THR A 616 -8.31 5.58 13.00
CA THR A 616 -8.31 6.79 12.15
C THR A 616 -8.96 6.55 10.80
N TYR A 617 -9.11 5.29 10.39
CA TYR A 617 -9.89 4.89 9.21
C TYR A 617 -11.37 4.70 9.56
N THR A 618 -11.67 3.98 10.64
CA THR A 618 -13.08 3.65 10.98
C THR A 618 -13.89 4.84 11.47
N LEU A 619 -13.26 5.78 12.20
CA LEU A 619 -13.96 6.93 12.77
C LEU A 619 -14.51 7.89 11.69
N PRO A 620 -13.74 8.31 10.65
CA PRO A 620 -14.31 9.07 9.53
C PRO A 620 -15.43 8.33 8.79
N THR A 621 -15.29 7.03 8.53
CA THR A 621 -16.32 6.23 7.85
C THR A 621 -17.65 6.24 8.61
N PHE A 622 -17.61 6.20 9.95
CA PHE A 622 -18.80 6.34 10.78
C PHE A 622 -19.37 7.76 10.76
N LEU A 623 -18.54 8.76 11.09
CA LEU A 623 -19.01 10.14 11.29
C LEU A 623 -19.50 10.80 9.99
N LEU A 624 -18.83 10.56 8.87
CA LEU A 624 -19.25 11.08 7.57
C LEU A 624 -20.53 10.42 7.05
N GLY A 625 -20.89 9.24 7.55
CA GLY A 625 -22.15 8.56 7.24
C GLY A 625 -23.37 9.21 7.91
N ILE A 626 -23.20 9.93 9.03
CA ILE A 626 -24.31 10.50 9.81
C ILE A 626 -25.19 11.46 8.98
N PRO A 627 -24.63 12.45 8.26
CA PRO A 627 -25.44 13.35 7.43
C PRO A 627 -26.25 12.63 6.35
N ILE A 628 -25.69 11.57 5.77
CA ILE A 628 -26.36 10.78 4.73
C ILE A 628 -27.56 10.04 5.32
N SER A 629 -27.40 9.39 6.48
CA SER A 629 -28.52 8.73 7.15
C SER A 629 -29.61 9.70 7.62
N ILE A 630 -29.26 10.93 8.01
CA ILE A 630 -30.26 11.97 8.31
C ILE A 630 -31.09 12.27 7.06
N PHE A 631 -30.44 12.41 5.90
CA PHE A 631 -31.14 12.65 4.63
C PHE A 631 -32.01 11.45 4.23
N GLU A 632 -31.50 10.22 4.32
CA GLU A 632 -32.25 8.99 4.04
C GLU A 632 -33.47 8.83 4.99
N THR A 633 -33.29 9.11 6.28
CA THR A 633 -34.39 9.10 7.26
C THR A 633 -35.44 10.16 6.93
N THR A 634 -35.01 11.36 6.54
CA THR A 634 -35.91 12.45 6.14
C THR A 634 -36.73 12.06 4.91
N ALA A 635 -36.09 11.47 3.90
CA ALA A 635 -36.77 10.98 2.71
C ALA A 635 -37.80 9.88 3.04
N TRP A 636 -37.42 8.91 3.87
CA TRP A 636 -38.33 7.85 4.32
C TRP A 636 -39.54 8.41 5.07
N MET A 637 -39.30 9.27 6.06
CA MET A 637 -40.35 9.83 6.91
C MET A 637 -41.27 10.78 6.11
N GLY A 638 -40.70 11.57 5.19
CA GLY A 638 -41.48 12.48 4.35
C GLY A 638 -42.50 11.77 3.46
N VAL A 639 -42.14 10.59 2.93
CA VAL A 639 -43.04 9.81 2.07
C VAL A 639 -44.00 8.95 2.89
N THR A 640 -43.52 8.26 3.93
CA THR A 640 -44.33 7.24 4.62
C THR A 640 -45.21 7.79 5.73
N TYR A 641 -44.77 8.80 6.48
CA TYR A 641 -45.38 9.07 7.78
C TYR A 641 -46.85 9.51 7.70
N TYR A 642 -47.10 10.59 6.96
CA TYR A 642 -48.43 11.16 6.78
C TYR A 642 -49.28 10.38 5.77
N SER A 643 -48.63 9.73 4.80
CA SER A 643 -49.30 8.96 3.75
C SER A 643 -49.86 7.62 4.26
N ILE A 644 -49.22 7.01 5.26
CA ILE A 644 -49.75 5.86 6.00
C ILE A 644 -50.75 6.31 7.08
N GLY A 645 -50.57 7.51 7.62
CA GLY A 645 -51.49 8.09 8.59
C GLY A 645 -51.17 7.75 10.05
N PHE A 646 -49.88 7.70 10.41
CA PHE A 646 -49.44 7.60 11.82
C PHE A 646 -49.90 8.80 12.66
N ALA A 647 -49.64 8.78 13.97
CA ALA A 647 -50.05 9.85 14.89
C ALA A 647 -49.56 11.24 14.44
N PRO A 648 -50.42 12.24 14.15
CA PRO A 648 -49.99 13.52 13.58
C PRO A 648 -49.29 14.44 14.59
N GLU A 649 -49.16 14.02 15.84
CA GLU A 649 -48.55 14.82 16.89
C GLU A 649 -47.05 15.04 16.57
N ALA A 650 -46.61 16.30 16.63
CA ALA A 650 -45.25 16.67 16.27
C ALA A 650 -44.20 15.96 17.14
N ASP A 651 -44.50 15.72 18.43
CA ASP A 651 -43.60 15.01 19.32
C ASP A 651 -43.37 13.55 18.86
N ARG A 652 -44.43 12.86 18.40
CA ARG A 652 -44.36 11.49 17.89
C ARG A 652 -43.68 11.40 16.55
N PHE A 653 -43.85 12.40 15.70
CA PHE A 653 -43.09 12.49 14.45
C PHE A 653 -41.58 12.51 14.72
N PHE A 654 -41.11 13.41 15.59
CA PHE A 654 -39.69 13.49 15.93
C PHE A 654 -39.20 12.26 16.70
N LYS A 655 -40.04 11.67 17.56
CA LYS A 655 -39.71 10.41 18.24
C LYS A 655 -39.50 9.26 17.27
N GLN A 656 -40.38 9.12 16.28
CA GLN A 656 -40.28 8.09 15.25
C GLN A 656 -39.09 8.36 14.31
N PHE A 657 -38.86 9.62 13.93
CA PHE A 657 -37.69 10.03 13.15
C PHE A 657 -36.39 9.61 13.84
N LEU A 658 -36.25 9.90 15.14
CA LEU A 658 -35.07 9.54 15.92
C LEU A 658 -34.84 8.02 15.94
N VAL A 659 -35.89 7.23 16.15
CA VAL A 659 -35.76 5.76 16.19
C VAL A 659 -35.39 5.20 14.82
N VAL A 660 -36.01 5.66 13.73
CA VAL A 660 -35.65 5.24 12.36
C VAL A 660 -34.20 5.59 12.03
N PHE A 661 -33.75 6.80 12.38
CA PHE A 661 -32.36 7.21 12.22
C PHE A 661 -31.40 6.30 13.01
N LEU A 662 -31.72 5.97 14.26
CA LEU A 662 -30.89 5.08 15.08
C LEU A 662 -30.88 3.64 14.57
N ILE A 663 -32.00 3.15 14.03
CA ILE A 663 -32.06 1.85 13.33
C ILE A 663 -31.08 1.85 12.15
N GLN A 664 -31.08 2.89 11.32
CA GLN A 664 -30.14 2.99 10.20
C GLN A 664 -28.66 3.05 10.65
N GLN A 665 -28.35 3.79 11.72
CA GLN A 665 -26.99 3.86 12.28
C GLN A 665 -26.54 2.51 12.85
N MET A 666 -27.41 1.84 13.60
CA MET A 666 -27.16 0.52 14.16
C MET A 666 -26.97 -0.51 13.03
N ALA A 667 -27.81 -0.46 11.99
CA ALA A 667 -27.71 -1.30 10.81
C ALA A 667 -26.36 -1.12 10.08
N ALA A 668 -25.96 0.12 9.81
CA ALA A 668 -24.67 0.39 9.20
C ALA A 668 -23.50 -0.17 10.04
N GLY A 669 -23.58 -0.04 11.37
CA GLY A 669 -22.60 -0.61 12.30
C GLY A 669 -22.50 -2.15 12.23
N ILE A 670 -23.63 -2.86 12.31
CA ILE A 670 -23.63 -4.34 12.29
C ILE A 670 -23.18 -4.90 10.94
N PHE A 671 -23.58 -4.28 9.82
CA PHE A 671 -23.15 -4.74 8.48
C PHE A 671 -21.66 -4.50 8.23
N ARG A 672 -21.08 -3.40 8.73
CA ARG A 672 -19.62 -3.19 8.73
C ARG A 672 -18.89 -4.19 9.60
N LEU A 673 -19.44 -4.51 10.78
CA LEU A 673 -18.89 -5.54 11.66
C LEU A 673 -18.87 -6.91 10.98
N ILE A 674 -19.99 -7.34 10.39
CA ILE A 674 -20.09 -8.58 9.61
C ILE A 674 -19.04 -8.60 8.49
N ALA A 675 -18.93 -7.51 7.72
CA ALA A 675 -17.91 -7.37 6.67
C ALA A 675 -16.48 -7.54 7.22
N SER A 676 -16.15 -6.92 8.36
CA SER A 676 -14.81 -7.00 8.95
C SER A 676 -14.45 -8.37 9.52
N ILE A 677 -15.43 -9.14 10.02
CA ILE A 677 -15.22 -10.49 10.55
C ILE A 677 -15.10 -11.48 9.38
N CYS A 678 -16.06 -11.44 8.46
CA CYS A 678 -16.17 -12.37 7.34
C CYS A 678 -15.12 -12.11 6.25
N ARG A 679 -14.67 -10.86 6.04
CA ARG A 679 -13.60 -10.41 5.13
C ARG A 679 -13.78 -10.72 3.63
N THR A 680 -14.65 -11.64 3.24
CA THR A 680 -15.02 -11.96 1.85
C THR A 680 -16.53 -11.92 1.66
N MET A 681 -16.96 -11.60 0.43
CA MET A 681 -18.39 -11.45 0.10
C MET A 681 -19.16 -12.77 0.24
N THR A 682 -18.54 -13.89 -0.13
CA THR A 682 -19.15 -15.23 -0.05
C THR A 682 -19.41 -15.64 1.40
N ILE A 683 -18.43 -15.46 2.29
CA ILE A 683 -18.59 -15.79 3.72
C ILE A 683 -19.57 -14.81 4.39
N ALA A 684 -19.54 -13.53 4.02
CA ALA A 684 -20.44 -12.52 4.57
C ALA A 684 -21.91 -12.78 4.19
N ASN A 685 -22.20 -13.12 2.94
CA ASN A 685 -23.56 -13.44 2.51
C ASN A 685 -24.06 -14.73 3.17
N THR A 686 -23.26 -15.80 3.19
CA THR A 686 -23.72 -17.07 3.78
C THR A 686 -23.77 -17.01 5.31
N GLY A 687 -22.68 -16.62 5.97
CA GLY A 687 -22.56 -16.60 7.42
C GLY A 687 -23.21 -15.39 8.07
N GLY A 688 -23.04 -14.20 7.49
CA GLY A 688 -23.62 -12.96 8.01
C GLY A 688 -25.15 -12.94 7.97
N MET A 689 -25.76 -13.48 6.91
CA MET A 689 -27.23 -13.59 6.83
C MET A 689 -27.79 -14.60 7.84
N LEU A 690 -27.08 -15.69 8.16
CA LEU A 690 -27.47 -16.61 9.23
C LEU A 690 -27.44 -15.93 10.60
N VAL A 691 -26.43 -15.10 10.88
CA VAL A 691 -26.38 -14.31 12.12
C VAL A 691 -27.54 -13.32 12.18
N LEU A 692 -27.85 -12.65 11.07
CA LEU A 692 -29.01 -11.75 10.99
C LEU A 692 -30.33 -12.48 11.21
N LEU A 693 -30.49 -13.70 10.67
CA LEU A 693 -31.67 -14.52 10.93
C LEU A 693 -31.91 -14.73 12.43
N VAL A 694 -30.86 -15.01 13.21
CA VAL A 694 -30.97 -15.16 14.67
C VAL A 694 -31.37 -13.85 15.34
N VAL A 695 -30.83 -12.71 14.89
CA VAL A 695 -31.20 -11.38 15.39
C VAL A 695 -32.68 -11.06 15.14
N PHE A 696 -33.21 -11.47 13.98
CA PHE A 696 -34.62 -11.32 13.61
C PHE A 696 -35.53 -12.22 14.45
N LEU A 697 -35.19 -13.50 14.57
CA LEU A 697 -35.97 -14.48 15.34
C LEU A 697 -36.11 -14.04 16.80
N THR A 698 -35.04 -13.47 17.36
CA THR A 698 -35.00 -12.97 18.75
C THR A 698 -35.45 -11.52 18.90
N GLY A 699 -35.94 -10.88 17.83
CA GLY A 699 -36.36 -9.48 17.81
C GLY A 699 -37.71 -9.20 18.48
N GLY A 700 -38.42 -10.21 18.98
CA GLY A 700 -39.68 -10.05 19.74
C GLY A 700 -40.94 -9.90 18.91
N PHE A 701 -40.83 -9.74 17.59
CA PHE A 701 -41.97 -9.61 16.67
C PHE A 701 -42.29 -10.91 15.90
N LEU A 702 -41.28 -11.77 15.67
CA LEU A 702 -41.46 -13.10 15.06
C LEU A 702 -41.79 -14.16 16.10
N LEU A 703 -41.05 -14.14 17.22
CA LEU A 703 -41.31 -14.98 18.39
C LEU A 703 -41.54 -14.05 19.59
N PRO A 704 -42.75 -14.05 20.19
CA PRO A 704 -43.01 -13.30 21.42
C PRO A 704 -42.05 -13.70 22.53
N ARG A 705 -41.63 -12.75 23.37
CA ARG A 705 -40.62 -13.00 24.42
C ARG A 705 -41.03 -14.10 25.39
N ARG A 706 -42.32 -14.19 25.72
CA ARG A 706 -42.89 -15.23 26.60
C ARG A 706 -42.77 -16.64 26.03
N GLU A 707 -42.79 -16.78 24.71
CA GLU A 707 -42.67 -18.07 24.01
C GLU A 707 -41.22 -18.54 23.86
N ILE A 708 -40.25 -17.63 24.00
CA ILE A 708 -38.83 -18.00 23.98
C ILE A 708 -38.52 -18.86 25.23
N PRO A 709 -37.95 -20.07 25.05
CA PRO A 709 -37.51 -20.93 26.15
C PRO A 709 -36.61 -20.18 27.14
N VAL A 710 -36.76 -20.44 28.44
CA VAL A 710 -36.08 -19.68 29.51
C VAL A 710 -34.56 -19.63 29.32
N TRP A 711 -33.95 -20.74 28.88
CA TRP A 711 -32.50 -20.84 28.64
C TRP A 711 -32.01 -20.02 27.45
N TRP A 712 -32.88 -19.65 26.51
CA TRP A 712 -32.56 -18.85 25.32
C TRP A 712 -33.08 -17.40 25.41
N ARG A 713 -33.88 -17.08 26.43
CA ARG A 713 -34.52 -15.76 26.60
C ARG A 713 -33.55 -14.59 26.70
N TRP A 714 -32.29 -14.81 27.08
CA TRP A 714 -31.27 -13.76 27.09
C TRP A 714 -31.00 -13.20 25.68
N ALA A 715 -31.20 -13.98 24.62
CA ALA A 715 -30.95 -13.54 23.25
C ALA A 715 -31.89 -12.42 22.80
N PHE A 716 -33.11 -12.37 23.35
CA PHE A 716 -34.04 -11.25 23.15
C PHE A 716 -33.44 -9.92 23.61
N TRP A 717 -32.76 -9.93 24.76
CA TRP A 717 -32.12 -8.74 25.33
C TRP A 717 -30.82 -8.35 24.62
N ALA A 718 -30.22 -9.29 23.88
CA ALA A 718 -29.04 -9.06 23.05
C ALA A 718 -29.40 -8.55 21.65
N SER A 719 -30.64 -8.73 21.18
CA SER A 719 -31.08 -8.26 19.87
C SER A 719 -31.37 -6.75 19.90
N PRO A 720 -30.71 -5.92 19.06
CA PRO A 720 -31.04 -4.51 18.96
C PRO A 720 -32.45 -4.26 18.39
N LEU A 721 -33.00 -5.23 17.65
CA LEU A 721 -34.32 -5.09 17.02
C LEU A 721 -35.48 -5.17 18.04
N SER A 722 -35.29 -5.85 19.18
CA SER A 722 -36.33 -5.91 20.23
C SER A 722 -36.60 -4.53 20.84
N TYR A 723 -35.53 -3.76 21.07
CA TYR A 723 -35.58 -2.38 21.55
C TYR A 723 -36.16 -1.44 20.49
N ALA A 724 -35.77 -1.60 19.22
CA ALA A 724 -36.34 -0.84 18.10
C ALA A 724 -37.85 -1.06 17.99
N PHE A 725 -38.28 -2.33 17.95
CA PHE A 725 -39.68 -2.71 17.84
C PHE A 725 -40.51 -2.19 19.01
N SER A 726 -39.99 -2.30 20.24
CA SER A 726 -40.66 -1.77 21.42
C SER A 726 -40.81 -0.24 21.35
N ALA A 727 -39.78 0.49 20.91
CA ALA A 727 -39.81 1.95 20.83
C ALA A 727 -40.77 2.48 19.76
N ILE A 728 -40.77 1.90 18.55
CA ILE A 728 -41.69 2.32 17.47
C ILE A 728 -43.14 1.99 17.80
N SER A 729 -43.42 0.79 18.34
CA SER A 729 -44.78 0.37 18.69
C SER A 729 -45.36 1.19 19.83
N ASN A 730 -44.56 1.49 20.87
CA ASN A 730 -44.98 2.36 21.97
C ASN A 730 -45.26 3.80 21.51
N THR A 731 -44.49 4.31 20.55
CA THR A 731 -44.66 5.67 20.04
C THR A 731 -46.00 5.83 19.32
N GLU A 732 -46.47 4.84 18.58
CA GLU A 732 -47.79 4.89 17.92
C GLU A 732 -48.92 4.49 18.88
N LEU A 733 -48.83 3.35 19.56
CA LEU A 733 -49.96 2.77 20.31
C LEU A 733 -50.30 3.49 21.61
N LEU A 734 -49.37 4.28 22.17
CA LEU A 734 -49.67 5.15 23.32
C LEU A 734 -50.24 6.53 22.89
N ALA A 735 -50.63 6.68 21.62
CA ALA A 735 -51.29 7.89 21.13
C ALA A 735 -52.73 8.01 21.68
N PRO A 736 -53.25 9.23 21.93
CA PRO A 736 -54.61 9.43 22.42
C PRO A 736 -55.67 8.73 21.56
N ARG A 737 -55.45 8.64 20.23
CA ARG A 737 -56.32 7.91 19.29
C ARG A 737 -56.56 6.43 19.67
N TRP A 738 -55.61 5.79 20.33
CA TRP A 738 -55.65 4.39 20.77
C TRP A 738 -55.92 4.28 22.27
N MET A 739 -55.43 5.22 23.07
CA MET A 739 -55.57 5.20 24.53
C MET A 739 -56.94 5.70 25.01
N ASN A 740 -57.69 6.44 24.18
CA ASN A 740 -59.04 6.93 24.50
C ASN A 740 -60.14 5.91 24.14
N LYS A 741 -59.78 4.76 23.56
CA LYS A 741 -60.71 3.69 23.17
C LYS A 741 -60.49 2.46 24.06
N MET A 742 -61.56 1.74 24.36
CA MET A 742 -61.50 0.48 25.10
C MET A 742 -61.34 -0.70 24.13
N SER A 743 -60.66 -1.75 24.59
CA SER A 743 -60.51 -3.04 23.90
C SER A 743 -61.81 -3.85 23.95
N SER A 744 -61.87 -4.95 23.20
CA SER A 744 -62.99 -5.90 23.19
C SER A 744 -63.39 -6.41 24.58
N ASP A 745 -62.43 -6.50 25.51
CA ASP A 745 -62.65 -6.90 26.91
C ASP A 745 -63.20 -5.79 27.82
N ASN A 746 -63.42 -4.57 27.30
CA ASN A 746 -63.96 -3.39 28.02
C ASN A 746 -63.24 -2.98 29.31
N THR A 747 -62.08 -3.57 29.63
CA THR A 747 -61.31 -3.34 30.86
C THR A 747 -59.95 -2.70 30.57
N THR A 748 -59.32 -3.05 29.45
CA THR A 748 -58.04 -2.50 28.99
C THR A 748 -58.25 -1.43 27.92
N ARG A 749 -57.32 -0.47 27.86
CA ARG A 749 -57.27 0.48 26.74
C ARG A 749 -56.84 -0.25 25.48
N LEU A 750 -57.35 0.17 24.33
CA LEU A 750 -57.13 -0.48 23.04
C LEU A 750 -55.62 -0.56 22.70
N GLY A 751 -54.87 0.54 22.90
CA GLY A 751 -53.42 0.56 22.69
C GLY A 751 -52.65 -0.43 23.58
N THR A 752 -52.99 -0.51 24.87
CA THR A 752 -52.36 -1.44 25.82
C THR A 752 -52.72 -2.90 25.54
N ALA A 753 -53.94 -3.18 25.08
CA ALA A 753 -54.35 -4.52 24.68
C ALA A 753 -53.48 -5.03 23.52
N VAL A 754 -53.27 -4.18 22.51
CA VAL A 754 -52.45 -4.53 21.33
C VAL A 754 -50.97 -4.68 21.69
N LEU A 755 -50.44 -3.81 22.55
CA LEU A 755 -49.07 -3.97 23.07
C LEU A 755 -48.88 -5.30 23.80
N ASN A 756 -49.87 -5.72 24.59
CA ASN A 756 -49.85 -7.02 25.28
C ASN A 756 -49.94 -8.21 24.30
N ILE A 757 -50.71 -8.09 23.21
CA ILE A 757 -50.78 -9.12 22.16
C ILE A 757 -49.42 -9.35 21.51
N TRP A 758 -48.68 -8.27 21.21
CA TRP A 758 -47.33 -8.34 20.64
C TRP A 758 -46.22 -8.55 21.69
N ASP A 759 -46.58 -8.75 22.96
CA ASP A 759 -45.66 -8.89 24.10
C ASP A 759 -44.64 -7.74 24.21
N VAL A 760 -45.09 -6.52 23.90
CA VAL A 760 -44.35 -5.26 24.02
C VAL A 760 -44.68 -4.58 25.35
N PHE A 761 -43.68 -4.01 26.00
CA PHE A 761 -43.86 -3.30 27.27
C PHE A 761 -44.69 -2.02 27.10
N ASP A 762 -45.68 -1.82 27.96
CA ASP A 762 -46.64 -0.72 27.90
C ASP A 762 -46.20 0.57 28.62
N ASP A 763 -45.07 0.55 29.35
CA ASP A 763 -44.55 1.77 29.98
C ASP A 763 -43.96 2.76 28.96
N LYS A 764 -44.33 4.03 29.11
CA LYS A 764 -43.80 5.15 28.31
C LYS A 764 -42.27 5.27 28.35
N ASN A 765 -41.63 4.82 29.44
CA ASN A 765 -40.18 4.89 29.62
C ASN A 765 -39.42 3.98 28.64
N TRP A 766 -40.05 2.91 28.13
CA TRP A 766 -39.41 1.99 27.18
C TRP A 766 -39.04 2.63 25.84
N TYR A 767 -39.66 3.76 25.49
CA TYR A 767 -39.21 4.58 24.37
C TYR A 767 -37.74 5.02 24.54
N TRP A 768 -37.44 5.63 25.69
CA TRP A 768 -36.09 6.13 25.98
C TRP A 768 -35.09 5.01 26.24
N VAL A 769 -35.53 3.91 26.84
CA VAL A 769 -34.70 2.69 26.95
C VAL A 769 -34.35 2.17 25.56
N GLY A 770 -35.32 2.14 24.63
CA GLY A 770 -35.08 1.70 23.26
C GLY A 770 -34.11 2.60 22.49
N VAL A 771 -34.29 3.94 22.60
CA VAL A 771 -33.36 4.93 22.03
C VAL A 771 -31.95 4.77 22.59
N GLY A 772 -31.81 4.66 23.92
CA GLY A 772 -30.52 4.47 24.58
C GLY A 772 -29.85 3.16 24.18
N ALA A 773 -30.61 2.07 24.10
CA ALA A 773 -30.11 0.77 23.66
C ALA A 773 -29.64 0.80 22.20
N LEU A 774 -30.41 1.38 21.28
CA LEU A 774 -30.02 1.48 19.87
C LEU A 774 -28.75 2.31 19.68
N LEU A 775 -28.63 3.43 20.40
CA LEU A 775 -27.41 4.24 20.39
C LEU A 775 -26.22 3.44 20.94
N ALA A 776 -26.41 2.71 22.05
CA ALA A 776 -25.38 1.86 22.64
C ALA A 776 -24.93 0.75 21.67
N PHE A 777 -25.86 0.09 20.98
CA PHE A 777 -25.55 -0.92 19.96
C PHE A 777 -24.84 -0.32 18.75
N ALA A 778 -25.25 0.87 18.28
CA ALA A 778 -24.58 1.55 17.19
C ALA A 778 -23.11 1.85 17.55
N VAL A 779 -22.85 2.37 18.76
CA VAL A 779 -21.47 2.60 19.25
C VAL A 779 -20.72 1.27 19.40
N LEU A 780 -21.34 0.27 20.03
CA LEU A 780 -20.75 -1.06 20.26
C LEU A 780 -20.29 -1.69 18.94
N PHE A 781 -21.14 -1.72 17.91
CA PHE A 781 -20.77 -2.33 16.63
C PHE A 781 -19.65 -1.58 15.92
N ASN A 782 -19.60 -0.25 15.99
CA ASN A 782 -18.48 0.53 15.44
C ASN A 782 -17.17 0.33 16.23
N CYS A 783 -17.24 0.16 17.56
CA CYS A 783 -16.09 -0.22 18.38
C CYS A 783 -15.60 -1.63 18.03
N LEU A 784 -16.51 -2.61 17.96
CA LEU A 784 -16.18 -3.99 17.55
C LEU A 784 -15.63 -4.04 16.13
N PHE A 785 -16.15 -3.24 15.20
CA PHE A 785 -15.61 -3.10 13.84
C PHE A 785 -14.16 -2.62 13.87
N THR A 786 -13.86 -1.63 14.69
CA THR A 786 -12.48 -1.12 14.88
C THR A 786 -11.57 -2.18 15.50
N LEU A 787 -12.05 -2.93 16.49
CA LEU A 787 -11.30 -4.02 17.12
C LEU A 787 -11.05 -5.18 16.15
N ALA A 788 -12.07 -5.57 15.37
CA ALA A 788 -11.96 -6.60 14.35
C ALA A 788 -10.86 -6.26 13.33
N LEU A 789 -10.86 -5.03 12.81
CA LEU A 789 -9.81 -4.54 11.90
C LEU A 789 -8.43 -4.41 12.54
N THR A 790 -8.36 -4.25 13.87
CA THR A 790 -7.10 -4.16 14.61
C THR A 790 -6.45 -5.53 14.80
N TYR A 791 -7.24 -6.58 15.02
CA TYR A 791 -6.73 -7.90 15.42
C TYR A 791 -6.84 -8.99 14.35
N LEU A 792 -7.77 -8.89 13.40
CA LEU A 792 -7.91 -9.89 12.33
C LEU A 792 -6.98 -9.58 11.16
N ASP A 793 -6.39 -10.62 10.58
CA ASP A 793 -5.54 -10.53 9.39
C ASP A 793 -6.33 -10.75 8.09
N PRO A 794 -5.81 -10.43 6.90
CA PRO A 794 -6.49 -10.75 5.64
C PRO A 794 -6.76 -12.26 5.48
N LEU A 795 -7.88 -12.63 4.83
CA LEU A 795 -8.18 -14.03 4.50
C LEU A 795 -7.38 -14.47 3.26
N GLY A 796 -6.84 -15.68 3.30
CA GLY A 796 -6.27 -16.35 2.12
C GLY A 796 -4.82 -15.99 1.83
N LYS A 797 -3.89 -16.39 2.69
CA LYS A 797 -2.50 -16.55 2.26
C LYS A 797 -2.38 -17.92 1.58
N PRO A 798 -1.99 -18.01 0.30
CA PRO A 798 -1.82 -19.29 -0.38
C PRO A 798 -0.75 -20.09 0.38
N GLN A 799 -1.14 -21.22 0.97
CA GLN A 799 -0.20 -22.14 1.59
C GLN A 799 0.56 -22.88 0.47
N ALA A 800 1.86 -23.05 0.66
CA ALA A 800 2.67 -23.85 -0.25
C ALA A 800 2.18 -25.31 -0.23
N ILE A 801 1.66 -25.78 -1.36
CA ILE A 801 1.26 -27.17 -1.56
C ILE A 801 2.52 -27.94 -1.94
N LEU A 802 2.96 -28.87 -1.09
CA LEU A 802 3.98 -29.84 -1.44
C LEU A 802 3.41 -30.81 -2.49
N PRO A 803 3.95 -30.89 -3.73
CA PRO A 803 3.68 -32.02 -4.59
C PRO A 803 4.30 -33.27 -3.93
N LYS A 804 3.57 -34.40 -3.96
CA LYS A 804 4.16 -35.69 -3.58
C LYS A 804 5.30 -36.00 -4.56
N GLU A 805 6.53 -35.95 -4.09
CA GLU A 805 7.61 -36.66 -4.76
C GLU A 805 7.39 -38.16 -4.49
N GLU A 806 7.20 -38.93 -5.55
CA GLU A 806 7.18 -40.39 -5.46
C GLU A 806 8.60 -40.83 -5.12
N ASP A 807 8.83 -41.21 -3.87
CA ASP A 807 10.03 -41.90 -3.44
C ASP A 807 10.19 -43.18 -4.27
N HIS A 808 11.06 -43.14 -5.28
CA HIS A 808 11.61 -44.33 -5.91
C HIS A 808 12.62 -44.95 -4.95
N ASP A 809 12.11 -45.66 -3.94
CA ASP A 809 12.94 -46.53 -3.12
C ASP A 809 12.80 -47.98 -3.60
N GLY A 810 13.92 -48.53 -4.05
CA GLY A 810 14.01 -49.86 -4.62
C GLY A 810 13.80 -50.94 -3.57
N SER A 811 12.67 -51.64 -3.62
CA SER A 811 12.60 -53.02 -3.14
C SER A 811 11.72 -53.86 -4.06
N LYS A 812 12.32 -54.92 -4.59
CA LYS A 812 11.70 -55.90 -5.47
C LYS A 812 10.70 -56.74 -4.65
N SER A 813 9.43 -56.78 -5.07
CA SER A 813 8.59 -57.97 -4.86
C SER A 813 7.61 -58.14 -6.01
N LYS A 814 7.80 -59.23 -6.75
CA LYS A 814 6.96 -59.75 -7.83
C LYS A 814 5.51 -59.90 -7.35
N TYR A 815 4.54 -59.38 -8.11
CA TYR A 815 3.29 -60.09 -8.41
C TYR A 815 2.78 -59.64 -9.78
N ASN A 816 2.57 -60.63 -10.66
CA ASN A 816 2.05 -60.48 -12.01
C ASN A 816 0.56 -60.10 -11.97
N PHE A 817 0.17 -59.08 -12.72
CA PHE A 817 -1.14 -59.04 -13.36
C PHE A 817 -1.01 -58.37 -14.73
N GLU A 818 -1.21 -59.16 -15.77
CA GLU A 818 -1.26 -58.74 -17.17
C GLU A 818 -2.60 -58.06 -17.47
N ILE A 819 -2.58 -56.82 -17.99
CA ILE A 819 -3.67 -56.21 -18.77
C ILE A 819 -3.01 -55.33 -19.88
N PRO A 820 -3.56 -55.28 -21.11
CA PRO A 820 -2.80 -55.00 -22.34
C PRO A 820 -2.41 -53.54 -22.57
N MET A 821 -1.32 -53.37 -23.34
CA MET A 821 -0.81 -52.11 -23.90
C MET A 821 -1.81 -51.43 -24.84
N GLU A 822 -2.01 -50.12 -24.65
CA GLU A 822 -1.90 -49.13 -25.74
C GLU A 822 -1.60 -47.70 -25.21
N ASN A 823 -0.36 -47.27 -25.45
CA ASN A 823 0.18 -45.93 -25.78
C ASN A 823 -0.16 -44.65 -24.97
N MET A 824 0.78 -44.31 -24.08
CA MET A 824 1.63 -43.08 -24.05
C MET A 824 0.99 -41.69 -24.20
N ASN A 825 0.92 -40.94 -23.08
CA ASN A 825 1.77 -39.77 -22.75
C ASN A 825 1.06 -38.81 -21.77
N THR A 826 1.11 -39.12 -20.48
CA THR A 826 0.79 -38.17 -19.40
C THR A 826 2.03 -37.36 -19.05
N LYS A 827 2.14 -36.14 -19.59
CA LYS A 827 3.13 -35.15 -19.10
C LYS A 827 2.66 -34.61 -17.75
N LYS A 828 3.45 -34.91 -16.70
CA LYS A 828 3.39 -34.30 -15.37
C LYS A 828 3.61 -32.78 -15.49
N GLY A 829 2.58 -31.99 -15.14
CA GLY A 829 2.60 -30.53 -15.01
C GLY A 829 1.28 -30.07 -14.36
N MET A 830 1.33 -28.99 -13.57
CA MET A 830 0.22 -28.36 -12.82
C MET A 830 -1.19 -28.94 -13.04
N VAL A 831 -1.78 -29.52 -11.99
CA VAL A 831 -3.22 -29.84 -11.97
C VAL A 831 -3.98 -28.52 -11.85
N LEU A 832 -4.27 -27.90 -12.99
CA LEU A 832 -5.27 -26.85 -13.10
C LEU A 832 -6.67 -27.49 -12.98
N PRO A 833 -7.66 -26.84 -12.34
CA PRO A 833 -9.00 -27.40 -12.12
C PRO A 833 -9.87 -27.44 -13.40
N PHE A 834 -9.25 -27.26 -14.57
CA PHE A 834 -9.88 -27.33 -15.87
C PHE A 834 -8.99 -28.15 -16.81
N THR A 835 -9.60 -28.87 -17.75
CA THR A 835 -8.90 -29.56 -18.83
C THR A 835 -8.10 -28.54 -19.66
N PRO A 836 -6.77 -28.66 -19.76
CA PRO A 836 -5.98 -27.75 -20.60
C PRO A 836 -6.35 -28.03 -22.06
N LEU A 837 -7.06 -27.08 -22.68
CA LEU A 837 -7.25 -27.06 -24.12
C LEU A 837 -5.97 -26.51 -24.74
N ALA A 838 -5.23 -27.37 -25.44
CA ALA A 838 -4.14 -26.93 -26.29
C ALA A 838 -4.75 -26.30 -27.55
N LEU A 839 -4.60 -24.98 -27.69
CA LEU A 839 -4.92 -24.28 -28.93
C LEU A 839 -3.61 -24.03 -29.68
N SER A 840 -3.46 -24.67 -30.84
CA SER A 840 -2.38 -24.38 -31.79
C SER A 840 -2.96 -23.60 -32.96
N PHE A 841 -2.31 -22.51 -33.33
CA PHE A 841 -2.65 -21.74 -34.52
C PHE A 841 -1.59 -22.02 -35.58
N ASP A 842 -2.00 -22.49 -36.76
CA ASP A 842 -1.09 -22.72 -37.90
C ASP A 842 -0.86 -21.43 -38.70
N ASP A 843 -1.88 -20.54 -38.75
CA ASP A 843 -1.86 -19.30 -39.51
C ASP A 843 -2.45 -18.14 -38.70
N VAL A 844 -1.66 -17.57 -37.78
CA VAL A 844 -2.04 -16.31 -37.10
C VAL A 844 -1.85 -15.15 -38.08
N LYS A 845 -2.93 -14.71 -38.73
CA LYS A 845 -2.96 -13.46 -39.51
C LYS A 845 -3.53 -12.35 -38.65
N TYR A 846 -2.70 -11.38 -38.29
CA TYR A 846 -3.16 -10.14 -37.67
C TYR A 846 -3.14 -9.03 -38.72
N PHE A 847 -4.21 -8.23 -38.75
CA PHE A 847 -4.32 -7.06 -39.60
C PHE A 847 -4.17 -5.83 -38.73
N VAL A 848 -3.26 -4.94 -39.11
CA VAL A 848 -3.14 -3.61 -38.50
C VAL A 848 -3.77 -2.63 -39.46
N ASP A 849 -4.87 -2.01 -39.06
CA ASP A 849 -5.36 -0.82 -39.75
C ASP A 849 -4.33 0.29 -39.56
N MET A 850 -3.55 0.54 -40.60
CA MET A 850 -2.69 1.72 -40.65
C MET A 850 -3.59 2.95 -40.64
N PRO A 851 -3.38 3.93 -39.73
CA PRO A 851 -4.10 5.19 -39.79
C PRO A 851 -3.87 5.85 -41.15
N ALA A 852 -4.92 6.44 -41.71
CA ALA A 852 -4.84 7.12 -43.00
C ALA A 852 -3.71 8.15 -42.97
N VAL A 853 -2.75 7.99 -43.89
CA VAL A 853 -1.67 8.95 -44.11
C VAL A 853 -2.33 10.27 -44.50
N ILE A 854 -2.28 11.25 -43.59
CA ILE A 854 -2.60 12.64 -43.91
C ILE A 854 -1.42 13.13 -44.76
N PHE A 855 -1.62 13.20 -46.07
CA PHE A 855 -0.74 13.89 -47.00
C PHE A 855 -0.91 15.41 -46.89
#